data_AF-A0AAE5A8J9-F1
#
_entry.id   AF-A0AAE5A8J9-F1
#
_cell.length_a   1.000
_cell.length_b   1.000
_cell.length_c   1.000
_cell.angle_alpha   90.00
_cell.angle_beta   90.00
_cell.angle_gamma   90.00
#
_symmetry.space_group_name_H-M   'P 1'
#
loop_
_entity.id
_entity.type
_entity.pdbx_description
1 polymer ?
#
loop_
_entity_poly.entity_id
_entity_poly.type
_entity_poly.pdbx_seq_one_letter_code
_entity_poly.pdbx_strand_id
1 'polypeptide(L)'
;DAVLVAAPKATRTARETFAATLGRGLADRHGALTLRPGALRCLDRVDTVVMDPSILQTAELRVSRIRGVRDADRTKVWEAARSAVDREELGPGWHLLADLPGDLDAAGEHEDAAVFVTPAHHPLAAAVLAQARTSGVAVVSVDTESLGSLRSAFDDLHPSSGAGEFRGPPDRDLRDTVVHLQAEGATVAVVAAGAPSALASADVGVGVLVDGAAPPWPADVLVDDLAGVWRILRALPDARTASRRGVEIATAASVLGALLMLPGVRGRGPGPITAGAAAGLWTGHSLARRVINASVPPSAPVHAWHEMPVEEVRRLLPAQEGDGDIGARPRALDWALAPLEWGSSLAAWPVALVWDFGRAMRTELSDPLTPILATGSAASALLGSPIDAVLVGSVLTGNAALSAVQRLHAERLLSRLLAAGDPPAHRVSGSGQERVSERVEASRLRIGDVIEIGPGEVVPADGRLIEVSGVEVDESSLTGESLPVAKQTSPTPGAPLSERSCMVFGGSTVLTGTATAVVTAVGEATEAGRAGAISPTGASHVGLQAQLRSLTDRVLPVSVGGGALVTAVGFLRGTGLRQAVTSGVAVAVAAVPEGLPLVATLAQQAAARRLTKSNALVRAPRSVEALGRVDVVCFDKTGTLSENRLRVIRVVPEPAVDHDELLMCAARSAVTPDGRPADHATDVAIAEAAQQLDCGDEAQWSYLPFRSGRPYSAALSGTHLCLKGAPETVLAACPDIDDDEVQSRVLAMAADGLRVIAVARRTVTAFQARRAADDGA
;
A
#
# COMPACT_ATOMS: atom_id res chain seq x y z
N ASP A 1 32.25 28.18 -32.86
CA ASP A 1 31.10 28.59 -32.00
C ASP A 1 29.77 27.95 -32.37
N ALA A 2 29.28 28.04 -33.60
CA ALA A 2 27.98 27.45 -33.98
C ALA A 2 27.87 25.94 -33.67
N VAL A 3 28.91 25.17 -34.00
CA VAL A 3 28.99 23.72 -33.67
C VAL A 3 28.97 23.46 -32.16
N LEU A 4 29.57 24.35 -31.36
CA LEU A 4 29.56 24.22 -29.89
C LEU A 4 28.20 24.56 -29.30
N VAL A 5 27.49 25.52 -29.89
CA VAL A 5 26.14 25.93 -29.49
C VAL A 5 25.09 24.86 -29.81
N ALA A 6 25.26 24.11 -30.90
CA ALA A 6 24.37 23.01 -31.27
C ALA A 6 24.63 21.72 -30.48
N ALA A 7 25.67 21.66 -29.64
CA ALA A 7 26.02 20.45 -28.91
C ALA A 7 25.09 20.23 -27.70
N PRO A 8 24.37 19.08 -27.61
CA PRO A 8 23.43 18.80 -26.52
C PRO A 8 24.16 18.33 -25.25
N LYS A 9 25.09 19.16 -24.75
CA LYS A 9 25.97 18.78 -23.63
C LYS A 9 25.16 18.40 -22.40
N ALA A 10 24.14 19.18 -22.03
CA ALA A 10 23.35 18.93 -20.82
C ALA A 10 22.65 17.56 -20.82
N THR A 11 22.15 17.09 -21.98
CA THR A 11 21.52 15.77 -22.12
C THR A 11 22.50 14.67 -21.78
N ARG A 12 23.71 14.74 -22.36
CA ARG A 12 24.78 13.79 -22.05
C ARG A 12 25.22 13.91 -20.59
N THR A 13 25.51 15.11 -20.11
CA THR A 13 26.06 15.30 -18.76
C THR A 13 25.08 14.86 -17.67
N ALA A 14 23.77 15.11 -17.82
CA ALA A 14 22.77 14.66 -16.86
C ALA A 14 22.73 13.13 -16.76
N ARG A 15 22.63 12.44 -17.89
CA ARG A 15 22.59 10.97 -17.93
C ARG A 15 23.89 10.32 -17.44
N GLU A 16 25.04 10.80 -17.91
CA GLU A 16 26.36 10.29 -17.50
C GLU A 16 26.60 10.53 -16.01
N THR A 17 26.24 11.71 -15.48
CA THR A 17 26.45 12.02 -14.06
C THR A 17 25.51 11.22 -13.19
N PHE A 18 24.26 10.99 -13.62
CA PHE A 18 23.33 10.10 -12.94
C PHE A 18 23.91 8.68 -12.85
N ALA A 19 24.26 8.09 -13.99
CA ALA A 19 24.81 6.73 -14.06
C ALA A 19 26.11 6.58 -13.26
N ALA A 20 27.04 7.55 -13.36
CA ALA A 20 28.30 7.53 -12.62
C ALA A 20 28.11 7.70 -11.11
N THR A 21 27.20 8.59 -10.69
CA THR A 21 26.90 8.80 -9.25
C THR A 21 26.20 7.57 -8.69
N LEU A 22 25.23 7.01 -9.42
CA LEU A 22 24.50 5.82 -9.04
C LEU A 22 25.43 4.61 -8.93
N GLY A 23 26.21 4.31 -9.97
CA GLY A 23 27.14 3.18 -9.96
C GLY A 23 28.17 3.25 -8.85
N ARG A 24 28.74 4.44 -8.60
CA ARG A 24 29.65 4.65 -7.47
C ARG A 24 28.94 4.47 -6.12
N GLY A 25 27.74 5.04 -5.96
CA GLY A 25 27.00 4.93 -4.70
C GLY A 25 26.50 3.51 -4.42
N LEU A 26 26.16 2.76 -5.47
CA LEU A 26 25.80 1.34 -5.39
C LEU A 26 27.00 0.50 -4.91
N ALA A 27 28.18 0.72 -5.48
CA ALA A 27 29.40 0.03 -5.06
C ALA A 27 29.86 0.44 -3.65
N ASP A 28 29.94 1.74 -3.36
CA ASP A 28 30.52 2.25 -2.12
C ASP A 28 29.65 2.00 -0.88
N ARG A 29 28.32 1.90 -1.02
CA ARG A 29 27.39 1.87 0.12
C ARG A 29 26.46 0.67 0.17
N HIS A 30 26.27 -0.04 -0.95
CA HIS A 30 25.23 -1.06 -1.08
C HIS A 30 25.73 -2.35 -1.72
N GLY A 31 27.06 -2.57 -1.75
CA GLY A 31 27.67 -3.84 -2.17
C GLY A 31 27.49 -4.21 -3.65
N ALA A 32 26.93 -3.33 -4.47
CA ALA A 32 26.59 -3.67 -5.85
C ALA A 32 27.75 -3.38 -6.82
N LEU A 33 28.16 -4.39 -7.58
CA LEU A 33 29.25 -4.31 -8.56
C LEU A 33 28.70 -4.09 -9.97
N THR A 34 28.97 -2.92 -10.55
CA THR A 34 28.62 -2.63 -11.94
C THR A 34 29.69 -3.19 -12.89
N LEU A 35 29.38 -4.28 -13.59
CA LEU A 35 30.28 -4.89 -14.58
C LEU A 35 30.24 -4.15 -15.92
N ARG A 36 29.04 -3.72 -16.36
CA ARG A 36 28.86 -2.93 -17.59
C ARG A 36 28.20 -1.59 -17.27
N PRO A 37 28.96 -0.48 -17.18
CA PRO A 37 28.40 0.85 -16.93
C PRO A 37 27.39 1.33 -17.98
N GLY A 38 27.35 0.68 -19.16
CA GLY A 38 26.33 0.91 -20.18
C GLY A 38 24.91 0.68 -19.66
N ALA A 39 24.70 -0.35 -18.85
CA ALA A 39 23.38 -0.71 -18.33
C ALA A 39 22.75 0.40 -17.47
N LEU A 40 23.55 1.05 -16.62
CA LEU A 40 23.07 2.18 -15.80
C LEU A 40 22.63 3.39 -16.66
N ARG A 41 23.14 3.52 -17.89
CA ARG A 41 22.72 4.57 -18.83
C ARG A 41 21.45 4.22 -19.59
N CYS A 42 21.01 2.97 -19.55
CA CYS A 42 19.81 2.47 -20.23
C CYS A 42 18.61 2.37 -19.29
N LEU A 43 18.79 2.61 -17.98
CA LEU A 43 17.71 2.59 -16.98
C LEU A 43 16.56 3.57 -17.30
N ASP A 44 16.84 4.64 -18.04
CA ASP A 44 15.80 5.58 -18.48
C ASP A 44 14.89 5.03 -19.59
N ARG A 45 15.25 3.90 -20.20
CA ARG A 45 14.54 3.28 -21.32
C ARG A 45 13.84 1.98 -20.96
N VAL A 46 14.22 1.32 -19.88
CA VAL A 46 13.57 0.08 -19.41
C VAL A 46 12.08 0.33 -19.21
N ASP A 47 11.24 -0.48 -19.83
CA ASP A 47 9.78 -0.44 -19.71
C ASP A 47 9.20 -1.73 -19.12
N THR A 48 9.96 -2.83 -19.16
CA THR A 48 9.55 -4.15 -18.67
C THR A 48 10.65 -4.77 -17.82
N VAL A 49 10.27 -5.39 -16.71
CA VAL A 49 11.16 -6.13 -15.81
C VAL A 49 10.71 -7.58 -15.76
N VAL A 50 11.58 -8.47 -16.22
CA VAL A 50 11.41 -9.93 -16.09
C VAL A 50 12.12 -10.38 -14.83
N MET A 51 11.38 -10.93 -13.87
CA MET A 51 11.94 -11.46 -12.62
C MET A 51 11.97 -12.98 -12.64
N ASP A 52 13.14 -13.55 -12.33
CA ASP A 52 13.28 -14.96 -12.03
C ASP A 52 12.56 -15.29 -10.71
N PRO A 53 11.58 -16.21 -10.67
CA PRO A 53 10.84 -16.51 -9.45
C PRO A 53 11.72 -17.04 -8.32
N SER A 54 12.88 -17.64 -8.63
CA SER A 54 13.77 -18.21 -7.62
C SER A 54 14.44 -17.15 -6.73
N ILE A 55 14.65 -15.92 -7.21
CA ILE A 55 15.24 -14.85 -6.39
C ILE A 55 14.26 -14.34 -5.33
N LEU A 56 12.96 -14.56 -5.51
CA LEU A 56 11.93 -14.12 -4.59
C LEU A 56 11.74 -15.10 -3.42
N GLN A 57 12.64 -16.08 -3.30
CA GLN A 57 12.57 -17.19 -2.36
C GLN A 57 13.86 -17.30 -1.55
N THR A 58 13.77 -17.91 -0.37
CA THR A 58 14.93 -18.28 0.45
C THR A 58 15.21 -19.78 0.31
N ALA A 59 16.36 -20.24 0.81
CA ALA A 59 16.65 -21.68 0.89
C ALA A 59 15.80 -22.40 1.96
N GLU A 60 15.19 -21.65 2.88
CA GLU A 60 14.35 -22.19 3.95
C GLU A 60 13.06 -22.75 3.34
N LEU A 61 12.80 -24.03 3.60
CA LEU A 61 11.58 -24.69 3.15
C LEU A 61 10.46 -24.45 4.17
N ARG A 62 9.22 -24.38 3.67
CA ARG A 62 8.03 -24.30 4.50
C ARG A 62 6.90 -25.14 3.94
N VAL A 63 6.01 -25.56 4.82
CA VAL A 63 4.71 -26.09 4.42
C VAL A 63 3.84 -24.92 3.95
N SER A 64 3.26 -25.02 2.76
CA SER A 64 2.43 -23.95 2.19
C SER A 64 0.97 -24.33 1.98
N ARG A 65 0.66 -25.61 1.78
CA ARG A 65 -0.71 -26.06 1.53
C ARG A 65 -0.89 -27.48 2.03
N ILE A 66 -2.11 -27.78 2.49
CA ILE A 66 -2.58 -29.12 2.78
C ILE A 66 -3.85 -29.35 1.96
N ARG A 67 -4.02 -30.54 1.39
CA ARG A 67 -5.22 -30.96 0.68
C ARG A 67 -5.73 -32.28 1.26
N GLY A 68 -7.04 -32.44 1.35
CA GLY A 68 -7.69 -33.72 1.64
C GLY A 68 -7.58 -34.19 3.09
N VAL A 69 -7.33 -33.29 4.04
CA VAL A 69 -7.21 -33.59 5.48
C VAL A 69 -8.40 -33.01 6.24
N ARG A 70 -8.96 -33.80 7.16
CA ARG A 70 -10.07 -33.37 8.03
C ARG A 70 -9.66 -32.15 8.87
N ASP A 71 -10.55 -31.17 9.03
CA ASP A 71 -10.24 -29.94 9.78
C ASP A 71 -9.76 -30.20 11.22
N ALA A 72 -10.30 -31.23 11.89
CA ALA A 72 -9.89 -31.60 13.26
C ALA A 72 -8.43 -32.08 13.37
N ASP A 73 -7.85 -32.59 12.28
CA ASP A 73 -6.49 -33.15 12.26
C ASP A 73 -5.50 -32.28 11.47
N ARG A 74 -5.96 -31.20 10.81
CA ARG A 74 -5.10 -30.29 10.03
C ARG A 74 -3.92 -29.75 10.83
N THR A 75 -4.14 -29.37 12.09
CA THR A 75 -3.05 -28.87 12.96
C THR A 75 -2.00 -29.93 13.21
N LYS A 76 -2.41 -31.18 13.48
CA LYS A 76 -1.48 -32.29 13.72
C LYS A 76 -0.66 -32.61 12.47
N VAL A 77 -1.31 -32.67 11.30
CA VAL A 77 -0.64 -32.94 10.02
C VAL A 77 0.32 -31.81 9.67
N TRP A 78 -0.07 -30.55 9.88
CA TRP A 78 0.79 -29.39 9.64
C TRP A 78 2.03 -29.40 10.54
N GLU A 79 1.86 -29.68 11.83
CA GLU A 79 2.98 -29.78 12.78
C GLU A 79 3.93 -30.92 12.42
N ALA A 80 3.41 -32.09 12.03
CA ALA A 80 4.21 -33.22 11.59
C ALA A 80 5.01 -32.90 10.32
N ALA A 81 4.36 -32.29 9.32
CA ALA A 81 5.01 -31.88 8.09
C ALA A 81 6.06 -30.79 8.33
N ARG A 82 5.76 -29.80 9.17
CA ARG A 82 6.72 -28.78 9.57
C ARG A 82 7.92 -29.39 10.29
N SER A 83 7.69 -30.29 11.25
CA SER A 83 8.79 -30.97 11.95
C SER A 83 9.64 -31.81 11.00
N ALA A 84 9.05 -32.41 9.97
CA ALA A 84 9.78 -33.17 8.96
C ALA A 84 10.62 -32.25 8.05
N VAL A 85 10.10 -31.06 7.70
CA VAL A 85 10.87 -30.02 7.00
C VAL A 85 12.02 -29.50 7.86
N ASP A 86 11.77 -29.22 9.15
CA ASP A 86 12.79 -28.73 10.09
C ASP A 86 13.91 -29.77 10.33
N ARG A 87 13.62 -31.06 10.16
CA ARG A 87 14.59 -32.17 10.20
C ARG A 87 15.22 -32.50 8.84
N GLU A 88 14.96 -31.71 7.81
CA GLU A 88 15.42 -31.93 6.42
C GLU A 88 14.96 -33.28 5.81
N GLU A 89 13.87 -33.86 6.31
CA GLU A 89 13.30 -35.12 5.81
C GLU A 89 12.45 -34.92 4.54
N LEU A 90 11.88 -33.73 4.36
CA LEU A 90 11.05 -33.37 3.21
C LEU A 90 11.71 -32.30 2.33
N GLY A 91 11.80 -32.59 1.03
CA GLY A 91 12.20 -31.62 0.01
C GLY A 91 11.03 -30.79 -0.54
N PRO A 92 11.27 -29.86 -1.47
CA PRO A 92 10.20 -29.12 -2.14
C PRO A 92 9.35 -30.03 -3.04
N GLY A 93 8.03 -29.90 -2.99
CA GLY A 93 7.07 -30.69 -3.76
C GLY A 93 5.83 -31.11 -2.96
N TRP A 94 4.98 -31.91 -3.60
CA TRP A 94 3.86 -32.59 -2.95
C TRP A 94 4.34 -33.89 -2.30
N HIS A 95 3.93 -34.12 -1.06
CA HIS A 95 4.22 -35.33 -0.28
C HIS A 95 2.91 -35.89 0.27
N LEU A 96 2.70 -37.19 0.16
CA LEU A 96 1.50 -37.85 0.68
C LEU A 96 1.57 -37.93 2.21
N LEU A 97 0.43 -38.08 2.89
CA LEU A 97 0.41 -38.29 4.35
C LEU A 97 1.24 -39.50 4.79
N ALA A 98 1.31 -40.55 3.97
CA ALA A 98 2.10 -41.74 4.23
C ALA A 98 3.62 -41.46 4.28
N ASP A 99 4.07 -40.37 3.64
CA ASP A 99 5.46 -39.93 3.64
C ASP A 99 5.79 -39.11 4.92
N LEU A 100 4.79 -38.79 5.74
CA LEU A 100 4.94 -38.00 6.95
C LEU A 100 5.24 -38.87 8.19
N PRO A 101 6.09 -38.39 9.10
CA PRO A 101 6.37 -39.09 10.35
C PRO A 101 5.16 -39.04 11.31
N GLY A 102 4.76 -40.21 11.80
CA GLY A 102 3.58 -40.40 12.66
C GLY A 102 2.44 -41.05 11.86
N ASP A 103 1.71 -41.98 12.49
CA ASP A 103 0.61 -42.73 11.84
C ASP A 103 -0.57 -41.78 11.52
N LEU A 104 -0.47 -41.07 10.40
CA LEU A 104 -1.36 -39.97 9.97
C LEU A 104 -2.29 -40.36 8.83
N ASP A 105 -2.22 -41.60 8.33
CA ASP A 105 -3.10 -42.09 7.24
C ASP A 105 -4.57 -41.98 7.63
N ALA A 106 -4.89 -42.19 8.91
CA ALA A 106 -6.24 -42.05 9.44
C ALA A 106 -6.77 -40.61 9.43
N ALA A 107 -5.93 -39.59 9.20
CA ALA A 107 -6.29 -38.17 9.14
C ALA A 107 -6.71 -37.71 7.73
N GLY A 108 -6.41 -38.51 6.70
CA GLY A 108 -6.82 -38.25 5.32
C GLY A 108 -8.32 -38.54 5.11
N GLU A 109 -8.99 -37.67 4.37
CA GLU A 109 -10.36 -37.92 3.87
C GLU A 109 -10.35 -38.72 2.55
N HIS A 110 -9.24 -38.65 1.81
CA HIS A 110 -9.04 -39.26 0.49
C HIS A 110 -7.61 -39.82 0.38
N GLU A 111 -7.37 -40.78 -0.51
CA GLU A 111 -6.03 -41.34 -0.77
C GLU A 111 -5.03 -40.29 -1.30
N ASP A 112 -5.52 -39.21 -1.92
CA ASP A 112 -4.71 -38.10 -2.46
C ASP A 112 -4.33 -37.03 -1.41
N ALA A 113 -4.56 -37.30 -0.13
CA ALA A 113 -4.35 -36.32 0.90
C ALA A 113 -2.84 -36.06 1.13
N ALA A 114 -2.44 -34.81 0.96
CA ALA A 114 -1.05 -34.44 0.71
C ALA A 114 -0.72 -33.05 1.25
N VAL A 115 0.57 -32.84 1.49
CA VAL A 115 1.16 -31.59 1.95
C VAL A 115 2.10 -31.05 0.88
N PHE A 116 2.01 -29.75 0.60
CA PHE A 116 2.88 -29.07 -0.35
C PHE A 116 3.96 -28.29 0.39
N VAL A 117 5.21 -28.64 0.13
CA VAL A 117 6.42 -27.98 0.67
C VAL A 117 7.03 -27.11 -0.42
N THR A 118 7.27 -25.84 -0.10
CA THR A 118 7.86 -24.86 -1.03
C THR A 118 8.89 -24.01 -0.29
N PRO A 119 9.88 -23.45 -1.00
CA PRO A 119 10.71 -22.39 -0.45
C PRO A 119 9.88 -21.25 0.14
N ALA A 120 10.32 -20.71 1.28
CA ALA A 120 9.74 -19.51 1.87
C ALA A 120 10.03 -18.30 0.98
N HIS A 121 9.15 -17.30 1.02
CA HIS A 121 9.35 -16.07 0.25
C HIS A 121 10.42 -15.21 0.89
N HIS A 122 11.27 -14.59 0.07
CA HIS A 122 12.26 -13.66 0.54
C HIS A 122 11.57 -12.48 1.25
N PRO A 123 12.08 -12.00 2.40
CA PRO A 123 11.39 -10.98 3.20
C PRO A 123 11.18 -9.63 2.48
N LEU A 124 12.01 -9.35 1.47
CA LEU A 124 11.90 -8.17 0.59
C LEU A 124 11.14 -8.43 -0.72
N ALA A 125 10.68 -9.65 -1.01
CA ALA A 125 10.06 -10.00 -2.30
C ALA A 125 8.87 -9.10 -2.63
N ALA A 126 7.91 -8.97 -1.70
CA ALA A 126 6.73 -8.11 -1.88
C ALA A 126 7.12 -6.63 -2.08
N ALA A 127 8.14 -6.16 -1.36
CA ALA A 127 8.59 -4.78 -1.44
C ALA A 127 9.31 -4.47 -2.77
N VAL A 128 10.08 -5.42 -3.29
CA VAL A 128 10.71 -5.36 -4.63
C VAL A 128 9.64 -5.30 -5.71
N LEU A 129 8.63 -6.17 -5.65
CA LEU A 129 7.52 -6.20 -6.61
C LEU A 129 6.69 -4.91 -6.57
N ALA A 130 6.37 -4.41 -5.37
CA ALA A 130 5.69 -3.13 -5.21
C ALA A 130 6.53 -1.96 -5.77
N GLN A 131 7.85 -1.98 -5.56
CA GLN A 131 8.74 -0.97 -6.13
C GLN A 131 8.80 -1.04 -7.66
N ALA A 132 8.81 -2.24 -8.25
CA ALA A 132 8.76 -2.38 -9.70
C ALA A 132 7.48 -1.73 -10.27
N ARG A 133 6.31 -2.05 -9.70
CA ARG A 133 5.03 -1.47 -10.15
C ARG A 133 4.97 0.05 -9.99
N THR A 134 5.41 0.58 -8.86
CA THR A 134 5.44 2.04 -8.62
C THR A 134 6.46 2.77 -9.52
N SER A 135 7.41 2.05 -10.10
CA SER A 135 8.39 2.60 -11.06
C SER A 135 7.79 2.77 -12.47
N GLY A 136 6.56 2.30 -12.71
CA GLY A 136 5.89 2.40 -14.00
C GLY A 136 6.58 1.55 -15.06
N VAL A 137 6.82 0.28 -14.73
CA VAL A 137 7.28 -0.77 -15.64
C VAL A 137 6.33 -1.95 -15.53
N ALA A 138 6.16 -2.71 -16.61
CA ALA A 138 5.47 -3.99 -16.57
C ALA A 138 6.33 -5.00 -15.81
N VAL A 139 5.74 -5.73 -14.87
CA VAL A 139 6.41 -6.76 -14.07
C VAL A 139 5.98 -8.13 -14.56
N VAL A 140 6.90 -8.86 -15.16
CA VAL A 140 6.64 -10.14 -15.82
C VAL A 140 7.47 -11.23 -15.16
N SER A 141 6.94 -12.45 -15.09
CA SER A 141 7.69 -13.63 -14.68
C SER A 141 7.19 -14.88 -15.41
N VAL A 142 7.78 -16.02 -15.08
CA VAL A 142 7.35 -17.34 -15.55
C VAL A 142 6.46 -17.95 -14.47
N ASP A 143 5.33 -18.53 -14.88
CA ASP A 143 4.38 -19.12 -13.95
C ASP A 143 4.95 -20.39 -13.31
N THR A 144 5.09 -20.35 -11.98
CA THR A 144 5.53 -21.47 -11.16
C THR A 144 4.66 -21.58 -9.92
N GLU A 145 4.38 -22.78 -9.43
CA GLU A 145 3.58 -22.97 -8.20
C GLU A 145 4.21 -22.28 -6.98
N SER A 146 5.54 -22.19 -6.95
CA SER A 146 6.33 -21.56 -5.89
C SER A 146 6.07 -20.05 -5.66
N LEU A 147 5.52 -19.36 -6.67
CA LEU A 147 5.11 -17.95 -6.52
C LEU A 147 3.98 -17.80 -5.49
N GLY A 148 3.12 -18.80 -5.32
CA GLY A 148 2.03 -18.77 -4.32
C GLY A 148 1.21 -17.49 -4.38
N SER A 149 1.15 -16.76 -3.26
CA SER A 149 0.44 -15.48 -3.14
C SER A 149 1.05 -14.33 -3.94
N LEU A 150 2.31 -14.42 -4.38
CA LEU A 150 2.98 -13.37 -5.16
C LEU A 150 2.50 -13.31 -6.62
N ARG A 151 1.76 -14.32 -7.10
CA ARG A 151 1.22 -14.37 -8.47
C ARG A 151 0.45 -13.10 -8.85
N SER A 152 -0.34 -12.56 -7.92
CA SER A 152 -1.16 -11.35 -8.15
C SER A 152 -0.35 -10.05 -8.23
N ALA A 153 0.94 -10.09 -7.88
CA ALA A 153 1.83 -8.93 -7.95
C ALA A 153 2.50 -8.76 -9.32
N PHE A 154 2.35 -9.74 -10.23
CA PHE A 154 2.81 -9.66 -11.61
C PHE A 154 1.71 -9.17 -12.54
N ASP A 155 2.09 -8.39 -13.55
CA ASP A 155 1.17 -7.93 -14.59
C ASP A 155 0.90 -9.05 -15.61
N ASP A 156 1.88 -9.91 -15.86
CA ASP A 156 1.75 -11.09 -16.71
C ASP A 156 2.64 -12.25 -16.22
N LEU A 157 2.18 -13.49 -16.44
CA LEU A 157 2.87 -14.72 -16.10
C LEU A 157 2.91 -15.65 -17.32
N HIS A 158 4.08 -15.83 -17.90
CA HIS A 158 4.26 -16.71 -19.05
C HIS A 158 4.28 -18.17 -18.61
N PRO A 159 3.68 -19.10 -19.38
CA PRO A 159 3.70 -20.52 -19.04
C PRO A 159 5.14 -21.02 -18.94
N SER A 160 5.47 -21.73 -17.85
CA SER A 160 6.68 -22.55 -17.80
C SER A 160 6.49 -23.79 -18.67
N SER A 161 7.54 -24.23 -19.35
CA SER A 161 7.53 -25.45 -20.19
C SER A 161 7.45 -26.75 -19.36
N GLY A 162 6.88 -26.71 -18.15
CA GLY A 162 6.94 -27.77 -17.15
C GLY A 162 5.72 -27.86 -16.22
N ALA A 163 4.52 -27.55 -16.71
CA ALA A 163 3.28 -27.95 -16.04
C ALA A 163 3.08 -29.48 -16.20
N GLY A 164 3.76 -30.26 -15.36
CA GLY A 164 3.69 -31.72 -15.29
C GLY A 164 5.01 -32.40 -15.66
N GLU A 165 5.67 -32.98 -14.66
CA GLU A 165 6.72 -34.02 -14.77
C GLU A 165 7.74 -33.87 -15.92
N PHE A 166 8.70 -32.95 -15.78
CA PHE A 166 10.14 -33.08 -16.11
C PHE A 166 10.77 -31.67 -16.15
N ARG A 167 11.81 -31.45 -15.33
CA ARG A 167 12.51 -30.15 -15.17
C ARG A 167 13.22 -29.70 -16.47
N GLY A 168 12.64 -28.77 -17.22
CA GLY A 168 13.42 -27.89 -18.11
C GLY A 168 14.15 -26.80 -17.31
N PRO A 169 15.31 -26.29 -17.75
CA PRO A 169 16.02 -25.24 -17.01
C PRO A 169 15.24 -23.91 -17.10
N PRO A 170 14.91 -23.26 -15.95
CA PRO A 170 14.14 -22.00 -15.91
C PRO A 170 14.81 -20.86 -16.71
N ASP A 171 16.12 -20.95 -16.94
CA ASP A 171 16.88 -20.04 -17.80
C ASP A 171 16.35 -19.97 -19.24
N ARG A 172 15.89 -21.09 -19.81
CA ARG A 172 15.38 -21.11 -21.19
C ARG A 172 14.04 -20.39 -21.30
N ASP A 173 13.12 -20.70 -20.40
CA ASP A 173 11.78 -20.09 -20.39
C ASP A 173 11.90 -18.58 -20.16
N LEU A 174 12.71 -18.15 -19.18
CA LEU A 174 13.00 -16.74 -18.94
C LEU A 174 13.61 -16.06 -20.17
N ARG A 175 14.58 -16.69 -20.84
CA ARG A 175 15.19 -16.15 -22.07
C ARG A 175 14.16 -16.02 -23.19
N ASP A 176 13.33 -17.02 -23.40
CA ASP A 176 12.33 -17.02 -24.47
C ASP A 176 11.27 -15.93 -24.21
N THR A 177 10.89 -15.69 -22.95
CA THR A 177 10.07 -14.53 -22.53
C THR A 177 10.77 -13.19 -22.84
N VAL A 178 12.06 -13.04 -22.52
CA VAL A 178 12.82 -11.81 -22.80
C VAL A 178 12.85 -11.51 -24.30
N VAL A 179 13.18 -12.52 -25.11
CA VAL A 179 13.24 -12.37 -26.58
C VAL A 179 11.87 -12.03 -27.16
N HIS A 180 10.80 -12.63 -26.63
CA HIS A 180 9.43 -12.34 -27.04
C HIS A 180 9.06 -10.88 -26.77
N LEU A 181 9.27 -10.40 -25.54
CA LEU A 181 8.99 -9.01 -25.15
C LEU A 181 9.82 -8.00 -25.97
N GLN A 182 11.11 -8.29 -26.20
CA GLN A 182 11.96 -7.46 -27.05
C GLN A 182 11.46 -7.39 -28.50
N ALA A 183 10.93 -8.50 -29.05
CA ALA A 183 10.34 -8.52 -30.38
C ALA A 183 9.07 -7.66 -30.49
N GLU A 184 8.36 -7.45 -29.38
CA GLU A 184 7.23 -6.51 -29.28
C GLU A 184 7.68 -5.04 -29.12
N GLY A 185 8.98 -4.80 -28.99
CA GLY A 185 9.59 -3.47 -28.89
C GLY A 185 9.88 -3.01 -27.46
N ALA A 186 9.70 -3.88 -26.46
CA ALA A 186 10.03 -3.58 -25.08
C ALA A 186 11.55 -3.50 -24.86
N THR A 187 11.98 -2.63 -23.94
CA THR A 187 13.36 -2.62 -23.40
C THR A 187 13.37 -3.38 -22.08
N VAL A 188 13.96 -4.57 -22.08
CA VAL A 188 13.76 -5.55 -21.02
C VAL A 188 14.93 -5.58 -20.04
N ALA A 189 14.63 -5.35 -18.76
CA ALA A 189 15.55 -5.65 -17.67
C ALA A 189 15.25 -7.03 -17.09
N VAL A 190 16.28 -7.85 -16.88
CA VAL A 190 16.15 -9.17 -16.24
C VAL A 190 16.77 -9.12 -14.87
N VAL A 191 16.06 -9.64 -13.87
CA VAL A 191 16.62 -9.87 -12.53
C VAL A 191 16.65 -11.37 -12.27
N ALA A 192 17.84 -11.93 -12.09
CA ALA A 192 18.00 -13.37 -11.88
C ALA A 192 19.26 -13.73 -11.08
N ALA A 193 19.23 -14.89 -10.43
CA ALA A 193 20.42 -15.48 -9.80
C ALA A 193 20.98 -16.64 -10.64
N GLY A 194 20.12 -17.47 -11.22
CA GLY A 194 20.49 -18.73 -11.88
C GLY A 194 20.16 -18.80 -13.38
N ALA A 195 19.91 -17.66 -14.04
CA ALA A 195 19.48 -17.61 -15.45
C ALA A 195 20.50 -16.86 -16.35
N PRO A 196 21.67 -17.45 -16.63
CA PRO A 196 22.74 -16.79 -17.38
C PRO A 196 22.36 -16.43 -18.82
N SER A 197 21.55 -17.26 -19.50
CA SER A 197 21.13 -17.00 -20.89
C SER A 197 20.11 -15.87 -20.95
N ALA A 198 19.18 -15.82 -20.00
CA ALA A 198 18.23 -14.71 -19.87
C ALA A 198 18.96 -13.39 -19.56
N LEU A 199 19.89 -13.40 -18.60
CA LEU A 199 20.71 -12.23 -18.26
C LEU A 199 21.55 -11.73 -19.45
N ALA A 200 22.13 -12.65 -20.23
CA ALA A 200 22.93 -12.30 -21.40
C ALA A 200 22.10 -11.72 -22.56
N SER A 201 20.81 -12.06 -22.64
CA SER A 201 19.90 -11.62 -23.71
C SER A 201 19.17 -10.31 -23.36
N ALA A 202 19.18 -9.91 -22.08
CA ALA A 202 18.53 -8.70 -21.58
C ALA A 202 19.20 -7.42 -22.09
N ASP A 203 18.42 -6.33 -22.18
CA ASP A 203 18.98 -4.99 -22.39
C ASP A 203 19.70 -4.47 -21.13
N VAL A 204 19.23 -4.92 -19.95
CA VAL A 204 19.84 -4.67 -18.64
C VAL A 204 19.74 -5.95 -17.80
N GLY A 205 20.86 -6.64 -17.60
CA GLY A 205 20.95 -7.80 -16.71
C GLY A 205 21.33 -7.41 -15.27
N VAL A 206 20.48 -7.73 -14.31
CA VAL A 206 20.74 -7.59 -12.87
C VAL A 206 20.90 -8.97 -12.24
N GLY A 207 22.13 -9.30 -11.87
CA GLY A 207 22.49 -10.56 -11.25
C GLY A 207 22.43 -10.48 -9.73
N VAL A 208 21.64 -11.33 -9.10
CA VAL A 208 21.57 -11.44 -7.63
C VAL A 208 22.54 -12.51 -7.17
N LEU A 209 23.44 -12.17 -6.26
CA LEU A 209 24.33 -13.13 -5.61
C LEU A 209 23.52 -14.00 -4.64
N VAL A 210 23.74 -15.30 -4.70
CA VAL A 210 23.13 -16.27 -3.79
C VAL A 210 24.25 -17.10 -3.19
N ASP A 211 24.25 -17.23 -1.86
CA ASP A 211 25.26 -17.98 -1.14
C ASP A 211 25.32 -19.43 -1.62
N GLY A 212 26.53 -19.92 -1.92
CA GLY A 212 26.76 -21.27 -2.43
C GLY A 212 26.47 -21.47 -3.92
N ALA A 213 25.94 -20.47 -4.63
CA ALA A 213 25.77 -20.51 -6.08
C ALA A 213 26.94 -19.85 -6.83
N ALA A 214 27.15 -20.24 -8.08
CA ALA A 214 28.10 -19.54 -8.95
C ALA A 214 27.59 -18.11 -9.23
N PRO A 215 28.44 -17.07 -9.15
CA PRO A 215 27.99 -15.71 -9.43
C PRO A 215 27.44 -15.58 -10.85
N PRO A 216 26.35 -14.82 -11.07
CA PRO A 216 25.75 -14.61 -12.39
C PRO A 216 26.57 -13.62 -13.24
N TRP A 217 27.79 -14.01 -13.61
CA TRP A 217 28.73 -13.20 -14.41
C TRP A 217 28.19 -12.59 -15.71
N PRO A 218 27.19 -13.18 -16.41
CA PRO A 218 26.60 -12.55 -17.58
C PRO A 218 25.82 -11.25 -17.30
N ALA A 219 25.51 -10.96 -16.03
CA ALA A 219 24.82 -9.74 -15.64
C ALA A 219 25.65 -8.48 -15.93
N ASP A 220 24.97 -7.35 -16.12
CA ASP A 220 25.59 -6.03 -16.24
C ASP A 220 25.85 -5.39 -14.87
N VAL A 221 24.99 -5.69 -13.90
CA VAL A 221 25.10 -5.24 -12.51
C VAL A 221 24.90 -6.44 -11.59
N LEU A 222 25.86 -6.69 -10.72
CA LEU A 222 25.75 -7.66 -9.64
C LEU A 222 25.30 -6.96 -8.36
N VAL A 223 24.37 -7.57 -7.64
CA VAL A 223 23.89 -7.09 -6.34
C VAL A 223 23.97 -8.21 -5.31
N ASP A 224 24.24 -7.86 -4.07
CA ASP A 224 24.36 -8.83 -2.98
C ASP A 224 23.01 -9.49 -2.63
N ASP A 225 21.92 -8.74 -2.75
CA ASP A 225 20.60 -9.17 -2.30
C ASP A 225 19.44 -8.43 -3.01
N LEU A 226 18.21 -8.71 -2.57
CA LEU A 226 17.00 -8.05 -3.06
C LEU A 226 16.91 -6.57 -2.67
N ALA A 227 17.63 -6.12 -1.64
CA ALA A 227 17.70 -4.70 -1.31
C ALA A 227 18.47 -3.93 -2.40
N GLY A 228 19.50 -4.53 -2.99
CA GLY A 228 20.17 -4.03 -4.18
C GLY A 228 19.22 -3.94 -5.38
N VAL A 229 18.45 -5.00 -5.64
CA VAL A 229 17.42 -5.02 -6.71
C VAL A 229 16.41 -3.89 -6.52
N TRP A 230 15.86 -3.75 -5.32
CA TRP A 230 14.90 -2.69 -4.98
C TRP A 230 15.44 -1.29 -5.31
N ARG A 231 16.73 -1.04 -5.04
CA ARG A 231 17.38 0.25 -5.36
C ARG A 231 17.50 0.50 -6.85
N ILE A 232 17.84 -0.52 -7.64
CA ILE A 232 17.92 -0.41 -9.09
C ILE A 232 16.54 -0.08 -9.67
N LEU A 233 15.50 -0.76 -9.20
CA LEU A 233 14.12 -0.48 -9.63
C LEU A 233 13.70 0.95 -9.26
N ARG A 234 14.00 1.39 -8.03
CA ARG A 234 13.78 2.78 -7.59
C ARG A 234 14.54 3.82 -8.43
N ALA A 235 15.65 3.43 -9.05
CA ALA A 235 16.43 4.32 -9.92
C ALA A 235 15.76 4.59 -11.27
N LEU A 236 14.88 3.69 -11.77
CA LEU A 236 14.24 3.80 -13.08
C LEU A 236 13.50 5.14 -13.29
N PRO A 237 12.55 5.57 -12.42
CA PRO A 237 11.83 6.83 -12.61
C PRO A 237 12.76 8.06 -12.51
N ASP A 238 13.77 8.01 -11.65
CA ASP A 238 14.75 9.10 -11.50
C ASP A 238 15.71 9.17 -12.71
N ALA A 239 16.05 8.03 -13.32
CA ALA A 239 16.83 7.96 -14.56
C ALA A 239 16.06 8.59 -15.74
N ARG A 240 14.79 8.23 -15.92
CA ARG A 240 13.87 8.85 -16.88
C ARG A 240 13.78 10.36 -16.68
N THR A 241 13.67 10.79 -15.42
CA THR A 241 13.61 12.22 -15.05
C THR A 241 14.93 12.95 -15.38
N ALA A 242 16.08 12.33 -15.12
CA ALA A 242 17.39 12.89 -15.43
C ALA A 242 17.57 13.08 -16.95
N SER A 243 17.16 12.09 -17.74
CA SER A 243 17.21 12.13 -19.22
C SER A 243 16.30 13.23 -19.76
N ARG A 244 15.03 13.27 -19.33
CA ARG A 244 14.05 14.29 -19.73
C ARG A 244 14.51 15.71 -19.42
N ARG A 245 14.94 15.98 -18.18
CA ARG A 245 15.47 17.30 -17.78
C ARG A 245 16.75 17.64 -18.53
N GLY A 246 17.60 16.65 -18.81
CA GLY A 246 18.80 16.85 -19.61
C GLY A 246 18.49 17.34 -21.03
N VAL A 247 17.41 16.82 -21.66
CA VAL A 247 16.92 17.32 -22.95
C VAL A 247 16.40 18.75 -22.83
N GLU A 248 15.54 19.04 -21.85
CA GLU A 248 14.98 20.38 -21.62
C GLU A 248 16.07 21.44 -21.39
N ILE A 249 17.10 21.14 -20.60
CA ILE A 249 18.21 22.06 -20.34
C ILE A 249 19.07 22.24 -21.60
N ALA A 250 19.29 21.18 -22.38
CA ALA A 250 20.11 21.25 -23.59
C ALA A 250 19.44 22.10 -24.68
N THR A 251 18.13 21.94 -24.87
CA THR A 251 17.37 22.73 -25.85
C THR A 251 17.37 24.20 -25.45
N ALA A 252 17.09 24.52 -24.17
CA ALA A 252 17.15 25.88 -23.65
C ALA A 252 18.54 26.52 -23.83
N ALA A 253 19.60 25.80 -23.47
CA ALA A 253 20.97 26.27 -23.61
C ALA A 253 21.36 26.53 -25.07
N SER A 254 20.92 25.66 -26.00
CA SER A 254 21.19 25.81 -27.43
C SER A 254 20.49 27.03 -28.01
N VAL A 255 19.23 27.27 -27.64
CA VAL A 255 18.48 28.47 -28.04
C VAL A 255 19.18 29.73 -27.55
N LEU A 256 19.51 29.82 -26.26
CA LEU A 256 20.18 30.98 -25.70
C LEU A 256 21.58 31.21 -26.29
N GLY A 257 22.33 30.12 -26.52
CA GLY A 257 23.65 30.19 -27.16
C GLY A 257 23.57 30.71 -28.59
N ALA A 258 22.53 30.33 -29.35
CA ALA A 258 22.32 30.80 -30.71
C ALA A 258 21.98 32.30 -30.73
N LEU A 259 21.18 32.78 -29.77
CA LEU A 259 20.87 34.20 -29.62
C LEU A 259 22.10 35.04 -29.29
N LEU A 260 23.00 34.54 -28.44
CA LEU A 260 24.27 35.21 -28.12
C LEU A 260 25.25 35.28 -29.30
N MET A 261 25.05 34.49 -30.35
CA MET A 261 25.83 34.59 -31.58
C MET A 261 25.32 35.69 -32.53
N LEU A 262 24.19 36.32 -32.23
CA LEU A 262 23.64 37.38 -33.08
C LEU A 262 24.49 38.66 -32.96
N PRO A 263 24.79 39.33 -34.08
CA PRO A 263 25.51 40.59 -34.07
C PRO A 263 24.81 41.65 -33.20
N GLY A 264 25.56 42.26 -32.28
CA GLY A 264 25.05 43.29 -31.37
C GLY A 264 24.46 42.79 -30.05
N VAL A 265 24.45 41.47 -29.80
CA VAL A 265 24.14 40.88 -28.49
C VAL A 265 25.44 40.71 -27.68
N ARG A 266 25.47 41.17 -26.44
CA ARG A 266 26.65 41.05 -25.56
C ARG A 266 26.71 39.66 -24.93
N GLY A 267 27.74 38.87 -25.24
CA GLY A 267 28.00 37.59 -24.57
C GLY A 267 28.91 36.66 -25.38
N ARG A 268 29.22 35.49 -24.82
CA ARG A 268 29.91 34.40 -25.52
C ARG A 268 28.90 33.32 -25.88
N GLY A 269 28.74 33.02 -27.18
CA GLY A 269 27.82 31.98 -27.69
C GLY A 269 27.88 30.64 -26.93
N PRO A 270 29.06 30.08 -26.61
CA PRO A 270 29.16 28.81 -25.88
C PRO A 270 28.79 28.86 -24.39
N GLY A 271 28.61 30.05 -23.80
CA GLY A 271 28.37 30.23 -22.35
C GLY A 271 27.15 29.45 -21.83
N PRO A 272 25.96 29.64 -22.42
CA PRO A 272 24.76 28.89 -22.04
C PRO A 272 24.92 27.37 -22.11
N ILE A 273 25.70 26.85 -23.07
CA ILE A 273 25.97 25.41 -23.20
C ILE A 273 26.78 24.89 -22.02
N THR A 274 27.80 25.64 -21.57
CA THR A 274 28.59 25.28 -20.39
C THR A 274 27.77 25.34 -19.10
N ALA A 275 26.94 26.38 -18.95
CA ALA A 275 26.03 26.50 -17.82
C ALA A 275 24.98 25.36 -17.82
N GLY A 276 24.41 25.05 -18.98
CA GLY A 276 23.48 23.94 -19.17
C GLY A 276 24.13 22.59 -18.85
N ALA A 277 25.38 22.37 -19.26
CA ALA A 277 26.13 21.17 -18.88
C ALA A 277 26.32 21.04 -17.36
N ALA A 278 26.63 22.14 -16.67
CA ALA A 278 26.75 22.16 -15.21
C ALA A 278 25.40 21.92 -14.50
N ALA A 279 24.32 22.51 -15.01
CA ALA A 279 22.97 22.25 -14.52
C ALA A 279 22.55 20.79 -14.76
N GLY A 280 22.89 20.22 -15.92
CA GLY A 280 22.70 18.80 -16.21
C GLY A 280 23.46 17.91 -15.23
N LEU A 281 24.74 18.21 -14.97
CA LEU A 281 25.57 17.52 -13.97
C LEU A 281 24.91 17.53 -12.59
N TRP A 282 24.54 18.72 -12.10
CA TRP A 282 23.87 18.87 -10.80
C TRP A 282 22.55 18.09 -10.74
N THR A 283 21.76 18.13 -11.81
CA THR A 283 20.48 17.43 -11.90
C THR A 283 20.68 15.91 -11.81
N GLY A 284 21.56 15.35 -12.64
CA GLY A 284 21.88 13.91 -12.62
C GLY A 284 22.44 13.47 -11.26
N HIS A 285 23.33 14.27 -10.67
CA HIS A 285 23.93 13.99 -9.37
C HIS A 285 22.89 13.99 -8.23
N SER A 286 22.02 15.00 -8.18
CA SER A 286 21.02 15.14 -7.12
C SER A 286 19.93 14.07 -7.17
N LEU A 287 19.53 13.63 -8.38
CA LEU A 287 18.59 12.52 -8.57
C LEU A 287 19.22 11.20 -8.14
N ALA A 288 20.44 10.89 -8.59
CA ALA A 288 21.13 9.66 -8.17
C ALA A 288 21.35 9.60 -6.64
N ARG A 289 21.72 10.73 -6.01
CA ARG A 289 21.86 10.80 -4.54
C ARG A 289 20.57 10.50 -3.79
N ARG A 290 19.42 10.85 -4.35
CA ARG A 290 18.10 10.53 -3.76
C ARG A 290 17.88 9.03 -3.69
N VAL A 291 18.26 8.31 -4.74
CA VAL A 291 18.19 6.85 -4.78
C VAL A 291 19.16 6.22 -3.79
N ILE A 292 20.42 6.69 -3.77
CA ILE A 292 21.47 6.14 -2.89
C ILE A 292 21.13 6.31 -1.41
N ASN A 293 20.53 7.45 -1.04
CA ASN A 293 20.16 7.76 0.34
C ASN A 293 18.80 7.18 0.75
N ALA A 294 18.13 6.45 -0.15
CA ALA A 294 16.87 5.81 0.18
C ALA A 294 17.08 4.65 1.17
N SER A 295 16.28 4.65 2.23
CA SER A 295 16.14 3.50 3.13
C SER A 295 15.38 2.39 2.42
N VAL A 296 15.89 1.16 2.54
CA VAL A 296 15.17 -0.04 2.10
C VAL A 296 13.86 -0.12 2.91
N PRO A 297 12.74 -0.51 2.29
CA PRO A 297 11.52 -0.82 3.02
C PRO A 297 11.79 -1.90 4.08
N PRO A 298 11.07 -1.86 5.21
CA PRO A 298 11.19 -2.90 6.22
C PRO A 298 10.87 -4.28 5.61
N SER A 299 11.66 -5.28 5.97
CA SER A 299 11.44 -6.67 5.57
C SER A 299 10.12 -7.18 6.14
N ALA A 300 9.32 -7.87 5.33
CA ALA A 300 8.14 -8.57 5.81
C ALA A 300 8.56 -9.65 6.84
N PRO A 301 7.70 -9.96 7.83
CA PRO A 301 7.98 -11.08 8.72
C PRO A 301 8.10 -12.36 7.90
N VAL A 302 9.23 -13.06 8.08
CA VAL A 302 9.53 -14.35 7.42
C VAL A 302 8.62 -15.44 7.97
N HIS A 303 8.26 -15.31 9.24
CA HIS A 303 7.49 -16.30 9.97
C HIS A 303 5.99 -16.08 9.82
N ALA A 304 5.30 -17.16 9.49
CA ALA A 304 3.85 -17.24 9.55
C ALA A 304 3.40 -17.36 11.01
N TRP A 305 3.41 -16.25 11.75
CA TRP A 305 3.14 -16.22 13.20
C TRP A 305 1.84 -16.92 13.64
N HIS A 306 0.84 -16.89 12.77
CA HIS A 306 -0.47 -17.53 12.98
C HIS A 306 -0.41 -19.07 13.01
N GLU A 307 0.62 -19.68 12.44
CA GLU A 307 0.82 -21.13 12.42
C GLU A 307 1.52 -21.64 13.68
N MET A 308 2.03 -20.72 14.53
CA MET A 308 2.90 -21.06 15.65
C MET A 308 2.18 -20.93 17.01
N PRO A 309 2.52 -21.79 17.98
CA PRO A 309 2.18 -21.59 19.39
C PRO A 309 2.78 -20.29 19.93
N VAL A 310 2.11 -19.67 20.89
CA VAL A 310 2.49 -18.35 21.44
C VAL A 310 3.88 -18.37 22.06
N GLU A 311 4.25 -19.46 22.71
CA GLU A 311 5.56 -19.67 23.34
C GLU A 311 6.69 -19.65 22.31
N GLU A 312 6.46 -20.24 21.13
CA GLU A 312 7.43 -20.24 20.04
C GLU A 312 7.57 -18.85 19.43
N VAL A 313 6.45 -18.15 19.22
CA VAL A 313 6.47 -16.75 18.76
C VAL A 313 7.29 -15.87 19.71
N ARG A 314 7.12 -16.04 21.02
CA ARG A 314 7.90 -15.31 22.04
C ARG A 314 9.39 -15.63 22.03
N ARG A 315 9.79 -16.85 21.65
CA ARG A 315 11.21 -17.24 21.52
C ARG A 315 11.86 -16.64 20.28
N LEU A 316 11.12 -16.58 19.18
CA LEU A 316 11.61 -16.08 17.89
C LEU A 316 11.62 -14.55 17.82
N LEU A 317 10.74 -13.88 18.58
CA LEU A 317 10.76 -12.43 18.70
C LEU A 317 11.95 -11.97 19.56
N PRO A 318 12.58 -10.83 19.23
CA PRO A 318 13.70 -10.30 20.01
C PRO A 318 13.31 -10.17 21.48
N ALA A 319 14.15 -10.67 22.39
CA ALA A 319 13.92 -10.52 23.82
C ALA A 319 13.81 -9.04 24.19
N GLN A 320 12.86 -8.70 25.07
CA GLN A 320 12.73 -7.36 25.65
C GLN A 320 13.96 -7.11 26.55
N GLU A 321 15.06 -6.64 25.97
CA GLU A 321 16.16 -6.08 26.76
C GLU A 321 15.62 -4.83 27.45
N GLY A 322 15.57 -4.88 28.79
CA GLY A 322 15.03 -3.82 29.63
C GLY A 322 15.63 -2.47 29.28
N ASP A 323 14.76 -1.45 29.31
CA ASP A 323 14.92 -0.04 28.97
C ASP A 323 16.36 0.50 29.12
N GLY A 324 17.21 0.11 28.20
CA GLY A 324 18.51 0.67 27.93
C GLY A 324 18.37 1.40 26.61
N ASP A 325 18.57 2.71 26.65
CA ASP A 325 18.48 3.66 25.53
C ASP A 325 19.38 3.24 24.34
N ILE A 326 18.92 2.23 23.59
CA ILE A 326 19.57 1.70 22.41
C ILE A 326 18.55 1.73 21.29
N GLY A 327 18.69 2.78 20.48
CA GLY A 327 18.40 2.72 19.05
C GLY A 327 16.94 2.75 18.66
N ALA A 328 16.21 3.81 19.04
CA ALA A 328 15.22 4.35 18.12
C ALA A 328 15.94 4.58 16.78
N ARG A 329 15.69 3.74 15.77
CA ARG A 329 16.23 3.97 14.42
C ARG A 329 15.78 5.37 13.99
N PRO A 330 16.70 6.32 13.80
CA PRO A 330 16.32 7.66 13.42
C PRO A 330 15.70 7.60 12.02
N ARG A 331 14.50 8.14 11.87
CA ARG A 331 14.16 8.80 10.60
C ARG A 331 15.18 9.91 10.38
N ALA A 332 16.26 9.61 9.65
CA ALA A 332 17.02 10.63 8.96
C ALA A 332 16.14 11.11 7.79
N LEU A 333 15.72 12.37 7.65
CA LEU A 333 16.12 13.61 8.31
C LEU A 333 14.98 14.61 8.03
N ASP A 334 14.27 15.07 9.05
CA ASP A 334 13.58 16.38 9.00
C ASP A 334 13.52 16.95 10.42
N TRP A 335 14.70 17.19 10.99
CA TRP A 335 14.97 18.25 11.97
C TRP A 335 16.46 18.24 12.34
N ALA A 336 17.31 18.80 11.49
CA ALA A 336 18.54 19.38 12.00
C ALA A 336 18.15 20.68 12.70
N LEU A 337 18.01 20.59 14.03
CA LEU A 337 18.14 21.62 15.07
C LEU A 337 17.21 21.23 16.24
N ALA A 338 17.70 20.39 17.15
CA ALA A 338 17.30 20.48 18.54
C ALA A 338 17.96 21.76 19.09
N PRO A 339 17.22 22.81 19.46
CA PRO A 339 17.80 23.84 20.30
C PRO A 339 17.98 23.21 21.68
N LEU A 340 19.22 23.20 22.14
CA LEU A 340 19.55 23.19 23.56
C LEU A 340 18.57 24.11 24.32
N GLU A 341 18.05 23.60 25.42
CA GLU A 341 17.27 24.38 26.37
C GLU A 341 18.07 25.60 26.83
N TRP A 342 17.72 26.78 26.30
CA TRP A 342 17.52 28.04 27.01
C TRP A 342 17.32 29.19 26.01
N GLY A 343 16.08 29.70 25.95
CA GLY A 343 15.72 31.06 25.52
C GLY A 343 16.04 31.49 24.08
N SER A 344 15.19 31.15 23.10
CA SER A 344 14.88 32.00 21.91
C SER A 344 13.94 31.31 20.89
N SER A 345 12.70 31.01 21.26
CA SER A 345 11.73 30.30 20.40
C SER A 345 10.83 31.17 19.50
N LEU A 346 11.24 32.40 19.13
CA LEU A 346 10.48 33.25 18.20
C LEU A 346 11.03 33.32 16.77
N ALA A 347 12.22 32.74 16.49
CA ALA A 347 12.90 32.90 15.19
C ALA A 347 12.86 31.66 14.25
N ALA A 348 12.47 30.47 14.74
CA ALA A 348 12.53 29.23 13.94
C ALA A 348 11.28 28.96 13.08
N TRP A 349 10.10 29.44 13.50
CA TRP A 349 8.85 29.32 12.73
C TRP A 349 8.85 29.98 11.34
N PRO A 350 9.45 31.17 11.11
CA PRO A 350 9.48 31.75 9.77
C PRO A 350 10.41 31.00 8.80
N VAL A 351 11.50 30.39 9.29
CA VAL A 351 12.52 29.76 8.42
C VAL A 351 11.99 28.46 7.80
N ALA A 352 11.32 27.61 8.57
CA ALA A 352 10.72 26.38 8.07
C ALA A 352 9.64 26.67 7.02
N LEU A 353 8.79 27.67 7.28
CA LEU A 353 7.71 28.08 6.40
C LEU A 353 8.23 28.66 5.07
N VAL A 354 9.32 29.43 5.12
CA VAL A 354 10.03 29.94 3.95
C VAL A 354 10.71 28.82 3.17
N TRP A 355 11.27 27.82 3.85
CA TRP A 355 11.92 26.67 3.21
C TRP A 355 10.91 25.74 2.52
N ASP A 356 9.77 25.48 3.16
CA ASP A 356 8.65 24.72 2.58
C ASP A 356 8.07 25.45 1.37
N PHE A 357 7.89 26.76 1.47
CA PHE A 357 7.51 27.61 0.35
C PHE A 357 8.52 27.54 -0.80
N GLY A 358 9.83 27.61 -0.48
CA GLY A 358 10.90 27.45 -1.46
C GLY A 358 10.93 26.08 -2.13
N ARG A 359 10.71 24.98 -1.38
CA ARG A 359 10.60 23.62 -1.94
C ARG A 359 9.37 23.49 -2.85
N ALA A 360 8.22 24.00 -2.41
CA ALA A 360 6.98 23.99 -3.18
C ALA A 360 7.14 24.81 -4.47
N MET A 361 7.68 26.03 -4.37
CA MET A 361 8.06 26.88 -5.51
C MET A 361 8.96 26.16 -6.50
N ARG A 362 10.03 25.50 -6.04
CA ARG A 362 10.95 24.76 -6.91
C ARG A 362 10.25 23.60 -7.63
N THR A 363 9.28 22.98 -6.97
CA THR A 363 8.49 21.88 -7.54
C THR A 363 7.54 22.39 -8.61
N GLU A 364 6.87 23.53 -8.39
CA GLU A 364 6.02 24.18 -9.41
C GLU A 364 6.84 24.74 -10.58
N LEU A 365 8.03 25.28 -10.32
CA LEU A 365 8.96 25.70 -11.36
C LEU A 365 9.54 24.52 -12.17
N SER A 366 9.29 23.27 -11.74
CA SER A 366 9.65 22.07 -12.49
C SER A 366 8.53 21.57 -13.42
N ASP A 367 7.40 22.29 -13.51
CA ASP A 367 6.30 21.99 -14.46
C ASP A 367 6.80 22.09 -15.92
N PRO A 368 6.39 21.19 -16.84
CA PRO A 368 6.80 21.20 -18.25
C PRO A 368 6.70 22.55 -18.98
N LEU A 369 5.83 23.48 -18.56
CA LEU A 369 5.72 24.80 -19.20
C LEU A 369 6.75 25.81 -18.71
N THR A 370 7.23 25.65 -17.47
CA THR A 370 8.14 26.59 -16.84
C THR A 370 9.49 26.70 -17.57
N PRO A 371 10.17 25.60 -17.95
CA PRO A 371 11.43 25.68 -18.69
C PRO A 371 11.32 26.46 -20.01
N ILE A 372 10.19 26.33 -20.73
CA ILE A 372 9.95 27.02 -22.00
C ILE A 372 9.84 28.53 -21.77
N LEU A 373 9.03 28.94 -20.80
CA LEU A 373 8.82 30.35 -20.46
C LEU A 373 10.07 31.00 -19.85
N ALA A 374 10.78 30.27 -18.99
CA ALA A 374 12.06 30.71 -18.45
C ALA A 374 13.10 30.92 -19.57
N THR A 375 13.11 30.04 -20.58
CA THR A 375 13.97 30.20 -21.77
C THR A 375 13.55 31.42 -22.59
N GLY A 376 12.26 31.65 -22.80
CA GLY A 376 11.73 32.83 -23.50
C GLY A 376 12.06 34.15 -22.78
N SER A 377 11.88 34.21 -21.47
CA SER A 377 12.25 35.37 -20.64
C SER A 377 13.76 35.66 -20.73
N ALA A 378 14.60 34.62 -20.60
CA ALA A 378 16.05 34.76 -20.76
C ALA A 378 16.43 35.21 -22.18
N ALA A 379 15.78 34.67 -23.21
CA ALA A 379 15.97 35.07 -24.61
C ALA A 379 15.65 36.55 -24.83
N SER A 380 14.51 37.04 -24.33
CA SER A 380 14.12 38.46 -24.41
C SER A 380 15.10 39.38 -23.70
N ALA A 381 15.60 38.97 -22.52
CA ALA A 381 16.60 39.73 -21.79
C ALA A 381 17.92 39.85 -22.58
N LEU A 382 18.39 38.75 -23.16
CA LEU A 382 19.62 38.73 -23.98
C LEU A 382 19.49 39.59 -25.25
N LEU A 383 18.32 39.60 -25.87
CA LEU A 383 18.04 40.40 -27.07
C LEU A 383 17.88 41.90 -26.80
N GLY A 384 17.94 42.32 -25.53
CA GLY A 384 17.86 43.71 -25.11
C GLY A 384 16.44 44.23 -24.92
N SER A 385 15.45 43.35 -24.69
CA SER A 385 14.11 43.70 -24.25
C SER A 385 13.91 43.35 -22.77
N PRO A 386 14.41 44.18 -21.83
CA PRO A 386 14.30 43.90 -20.41
C PRO A 386 12.85 43.96 -19.92
N ILE A 387 11.99 44.76 -20.56
CA ILE A 387 10.57 44.88 -20.19
C ILE A 387 9.84 43.56 -20.45
N ASP A 388 9.99 42.98 -21.65
CA ASP A 388 9.35 41.70 -21.99
C ASP A 388 9.86 40.57 -21.09
N ALA A 389 11.16 40.56 -20.80
CA ALA A 389 11.76 39.57 -19.90
C ALA A 389 11.19 39.66 -18.47
N VAL A 390 11.05 40.88 -17.94
CA VAL A 390 10.47 41.13 -16.61
C VAL A 390 8.99 40.78 -16.58
N LEU A 391 8.22 41.10 -17.63
CA LEU A 391 6.81 40.72 -17.73
C LEU A 391 6.64 39.20 -17.63
N VAL A 392 7.27 38.43 -18.53
CA VAL A 392 7.21 36.96 -18.54
C VAL A 392 7.74 36.38 -17.23
N GLY A 393 8.88 36.89 -16.74
CA GLY A 393 9.48 36.43 -15.49
C GLY A 393 8.60 36.68 -14.26
N SER A 394 7.90 37.82 -14.22
CA SER A 394 6.98 38.17 -13.14
C SER A 394 5.73 37.30 -13.14
N VAL A 395 5.15 37.02 -14.32
CA VAL A 395 3.99 36.14 -14.47
C VAL A 395 4.36 34.72 -14.05
N LEU A 396 5.50 34.21 -14.52
CA LEU A 396 6.00 32.88 -14.15
C LEU A 396 6.21 32.76 -12.63
N THR A 397 6.91 33.73 -12.02
CA THR A 397 7.21 33.71 -10.58
C THR A 397 5.94 33.88 -9.75
N GLY A 398 5.04 34.77 -10.15
CA GLY A 398 3.76 35.00 -9.48
C GLY A 398 2.85 33.78 -9.52
N ASN A 399 2.78 33.09 -10.67
CA ASN A 399 2.00 31.87 -10.81
C ASN A 399 2.57 30.71 -9.97
N ALA A 400 3.89 30.53 -9.99
CA ALA A 400 4.55 29.53 -9.16
C ALA A 400 4.35 29.82 -7.65
N ALA A 401 4.44 31.09 -7.24
CA ALA A 401 4.23 31.50 -5.86
C ALA A 401 2.79 31.23 -5.40
N LEU A 402 1.82 31.62 -6.22
CA LEU A 402 0.41 31.37 -5.93
C LEU A 402 0.12 29.87 -5.81
N SER A 403 0.65 29.07 -6.74
CA SER A 403 0.51 27.60 -6.74
C SER A 403 1.16 26.95 -5.51
N ALA A 404 2.37 27.42 -5.12
CA ALA A 404 3.07 26.95 -3.93
C ALA A 404 2.33 27.27 -2.63
N VAL A 405 1.81 28.50 -2.48
CA VAL A 405 0.99 28.88 -1.31
C VAL A 405 -0.25 27.99 -1.22
N GLN A 406 -0.93 27.76 -2.35
CA GLN A 406 -2.13 26.94 -2.40
C GLN A 406 -1.86 25.47 -2.04
N ARG A 407 -0.76 24.90 -2.56
CA ARG A 407 -0.33 23.54 -2.25
C ARG A 407 -0.07 23.37 -0.75
N LEU A 408 0.72 24.27 -0.17
CA LEU A 408 1.02 24.24 1.26
C LEU A 408 -0.22 24.42 2.13
N HIS A 409 -1.18 25.23 1.71
CA HIS A 409 -2.44 25.39 2.43
C HIS A 409 -3.25 24.08 2.44
N ALA A 410 -3.35 23.41 1.29
CA ALA A 410 -4.05 22.12 1.18
C ALA A 410 -3.37 21.02 2.00
N GLU A 411 -2.04 20.90 1.91
CA GLU A 411 -1.26 19.93 2.68
C GLU A 411 -1.41 20.12 4.20
N ARG A 412 -1.45 21.38 4.68
CA ARG A 412 -1.66 21.68 6.11
C ARG A 412 -3.06 21.37 6.61
N LEU A 413 -4.08 21.59 5.79
CA LEU A 413 -5.45 21.21 6.14
C LEU A 413 -5.58 19.69 6.22
N LEU A 414 -4.96 18.98 5.27
CA LEU A 414 -4.93 17.52 5.28
C LEU A 414 -4.15 16.97 6.48
N SER A 415 -2.97 17.50 6.77
CA SER A 415 -2.16 17.01 7.89
C SER A 415 -2.84 17.23 9.25
N ARG A 416 -3.58 18.33 9.43
CA ARG A 416 -4.38 18.57 10.64
C ARG A 416 -5.56 17.61 10.77
N LEU A 417 -6.16 17.18 9.66
CA LEU A 417 -7.23 16.17 9.66
C LEU A 417 -6.68 14.76 9.94
N LEU A 418 -5.48 14.45 9.44
CA LEU A 418 -4.83 13.15 9.64
C LEU A 418 -4.17 13.01 11.03
N ALA A 419 -3.68 14.11 11.61
CA ALA A 419 -3.07 14.11 12.95
C ALA A 419 -4.07 13.76 14.07
N ALA A 420 -5.37 13.73 13.79
CA ALA A 420 -6.41 13.30 14.72
C ALA A 420 -6.72 11.79 14.65
N GLY A 421 -6.04 11.01 13.79
CA GLY A 421 -6.42 9.64 13.43
C GLY A 421 -5.47 8.52 13.83
N ASP A 422 -4.35 8.79 14.52
CA ASP A 422 -3.48 7.70 15.01
C ASP A 422 -4.06 7.15 16.34
N PRO A 423 -4.52 5.89 16.39
CA PRO A 423 -5.04 5.33 17.62
C PRO A 423 -3.90 5.18 18.65
N PRO A 424 -4.13 5.56 19.91
CA PRO A 424 -3.17 5.28 20.98
C PRO A 424 -3.04 3.77 21.18
N ALA A 425 -1.86 3.31 21.62
CA ALA A 425 -1.61 1.94 21.99
C ALA A 425 -1.39 1.80 23.50
N HIS A 426 -1.93 0.75 24.11
CA HIS A 426 -1.70 0.40 25.51
C HIS A 426 -0.60 -0.66 25.58
N ARG A 427 0.66 -0.23 25.76
CA ARG A 427 1.82 -1.11 25.85
C ARG A 427 1.99 -1.60 27.28
N VAL A 428 2.11 -2.91 27.44
CA VAL A 428 2.30 -3.56 28.75
C VAL A 428 3.77 -3.91 28.93
N SER A 429 4.35 -3.42 30.02
CA SER A 429 5.71 -3.75 30.45
C SER A 429 5.68 -4.52 31.78
N GLY A 430 6.58 -5.50 31.94
CA GLY A 430 6.70 -6.31 33.16
C GLY A 430 6.04 -7.70 33.07
N SER A 431 6.27 -8.55 34.08
CA SER A 431 5.71 -9.91 34.17
C SER A 431 4.99 -10.13 35.50
N GLY A 432 3.87 -10.86 35.50
CA GLY A 432 3.11 -11.17 36.72
C GLY A 432 2.42 -9.95 37.33
N GLN A 433 2.59 -9.74 38.65
CA GLN A 433 1.93 -8.67 39.42
C GLN A 433 2.51 -7.27 39.20
N GLU A 434 3.63 -7.13 38.48
CA GLU A 434 4.25 -5.85 38.10
C GLU A 434 3.89 -5.41 36.67
N ARG A 435 2.73 -5.84 36.12
CA ARG A 435 2.24 -5.35 34.83
C ARG A 435 1.91 -3.86 34.93
N VAL A 436 2.67 -3.02 34.23
CA VAL A 436 2.37 -1.59 34.06
C VAL A 436 1.93 -1.37 32.62
N SER A 437 0.70 -0.84 32.45
CA SER A 437 0.17 -0.42 31.15
C SER A 437 0.51 1.05 30.92
N GLU A 438 1.28 1.34 29.88
CA GLU A 438 1.66 2.68 29.44
C GLU A 438 0.94 3.00 28.13
N ARG A 439 0.33 4.20 28.06
CA ARG A 439 -0.24 4.70 26.82
C ARG A 439 0.86 5.31 25.94
N VAL A 440 1.11 4.70 24.79
CA VAL A 440 2.12 5.12 23.81
C VAL A 440 1.49 5.41 22.44
N GLU A 441 2.16 6.21 21.62
CA GLU A 441 1.76 6.41 20.22
C GLU A 441 2.02 5.11 19.42
N ALA A 442 1.11 4.73 18.51
CA ALA A 442 1.27 3.53 17.68
C ALA A 442 2.61 3.49 16.92
N SER A 443 3.12 4.66 16.52
CA SER A 443 4.42 4.80 15.84
C SER A 443 5.64 4.43 16.68
N ARG A 444 5.48 4.33 18.01
CA ARG A 444 6.55 3.93 18.95
C ARG A 444 6.56 2.43 19.25
N LEU A 445 5.54 1.70 18.81
CA LEU A 445 5.48 0.25 18.97
C LEU A 445 6.63 -0.41 18.21
N ARG A 446 7.23 -1.41 18.84
CA ARG A 446 8.27 -2.26 18.26
C ARG A 446 7.76 -3.69 18.14
N ILE A 447 8.35 -4.43 17.21
CA ILE A 447 8.14 -5.88 17.11
C ILE A 447 8.60 -6.51 18.43
N GLY A 448 7.75 -7.33 19.03
CA GLY A 448 7.97 -7.94 20.34
C GLY A 448 7.32 -7.21 21.52
N ASP A 449 6.81 -5.99 21.34
CA ASP A 449 6.05 -5.29 22.39
C ASP A 449 4.75 -6.05 22.70
N VAL A 450 4.30 -6.01 23.96
CA VAL A 450 3.00 -6.58 24.35
C VAL A 450 2.00 -5.44 24.44
N ILE A 451 0.84 -5.60 23.80
CA ILE A 451 -0.25 -4.63 23.82
C ILE A 451 -1.51 -5.25 24.40
N GLU A 452 -2.23 -4.45 25.18
CA GLU A 452 -3.58 -4.76 25.63
C GLU A 452 -4.58 -4.00 24.75
N ILE A 453 -5.68 -4.65 24.39
CA ILE A 453 -6.69 -4.10 23.50
C ILE A 453 -8.06 -4.38 24.09
N GLY A 454 -8.84 -3.31 24.27
CA GLY A 454 -10.18 -3.35 24.85
C GLY A 454 -11.30 -3.11 23.84
N PRO A 455 -12.57 -3.24 24.27
CA PRO A 455 -13.72 -3.03 23.41
C PRO A 455 -13.81 -1.56 22.96
N GLY A 456 -14.14 -1.33 21.70
CA GLY A 456 -14.22 -0.01 21.06
C GLY A 456 -12.88 0.57 20.61
N GLU A 457 -11.76 -0.13 20.83
CA GLU A 457 -10.43 0.33 20.42
C GLU A 457 -10.07 -0.14 19.00
N VAL A 458 -9.35 0.72 18.28
CA VAL A 458 -8.72 0.36 17.01
C VAL A 458 -7.37 -0.26 17.29
N VAL A 459 -7.13 -1.43 16.72
CA VAL A 459 -5.89 -2.18 16.88
C VAL A 459 -4.74 -1.39 16.22
N PRO A 460 -3.67 -1.06 16.96
CA PRO A 460 -2.61 -0.17 16.45
C PRO A 460 -1.57 -0.89 15.55
N ALA A 461 -1.45 -2.21 15.65
CA ALA A 461 -0.41 -3.00 15.00
C ALA A 461 -0.87 -4.47 14.82
N ASP A 462 -0.21 -5.22 13.94
CA ASP A 462 -0.50 -6.66 13.82
C ASP A 462 0.14 -7.43 14.97
N GLY A 463 -0.60 -8.35 15.58
CA GLY A 463 -0.14 -9.08 16.74
C GLY A 463 -0.64 -10.52 16.84
N ARG A 464 0.15 -11.36 17.53
CA ARG A 464 -0.24 -12.71 17.92
C ARG A 464 -0.91 -12.67 19.29
N LEU A 465 -2.13 -13.20 19.37
CA LEU A 465 -2.91 -13.20 20.61
C LEU A 465 -2.30 -14.14 21.66
N ILE A 466 -2.13 -13.64 22.88
CA ILE A 466 -1.59 -14.34 24.05
C ILE A 466 -2.72 -14.72 25.01
N GLU A 467 -3.58 -13.76 25.34
CA GLU A 467 -4.72 -13.91 26.23
C GLU A 467 -5.95 -13.32 25.53
N VAL A 468 -7.08 -14.04 25.57
CA VAL A 468 -8.34 -13.63 24.94
C VAL A 468 -9.49 -13.91 25.90
N SER A 469 -10.33 -12.90 26.14
CA SER A 469 -11.56 -13.04 26.92
C SER A 469 -12.76 -12.52 26.12
N GLY A 470 -13.41 -13.44 25.40
CA GLY A 470 -14.65 -13.16 24.66
C GLY A 470 -14.50 -12.10 23.57
N VAL A 471 -13.37 -12.10 22.86
CA VAL A 471 -13.02 -11.05 21.90
C VAL A 471 -13.61 -11.31 20.53
N GLU A 472 -14.26 -10.30 19.98
CA GLU A 472 -14.68 -10.25 18.57
C GLU A 472 -14.16 -8.96 17.93
N VAL A 473 -13.68 -9.07 16.69
CA VAL A 473 -13.04 -7.98 15.97
C VAL A 473 -13.74 -7.77 14.63
N ASP A 474 -14.00 -6.51 14.28
CA ASP A 474 -14.38 -6.09 12.94
C ASP A 474 -13.14 -5.93 12.06
N GLU A 475 -12.94 -6.89 11.16
CA GLU A 475 -11.83 -6.94 10.21
C GLU A 475 -12.27 -6.58 8.78
N SER A 476 -13.45 -5.94 8.63
CA SER A 476 -14.01 -5.54 7.33
C SER A 476 -13.10 -4.60 6.55
N SER A 477 -12.32 -3.75 7.24
CA SER A 477 -11.37 -2.82 6.63
C SER A 477 -10.22 -3.51 5.89
N LEU A 478 -9.88 -4.75 6.27
CA LEU A 478 -8.79 -5.53 5.69
C LEU A 478 -9.28 -6.67 4.80
N THR A 479 -10.37 -7.32 5.18
CA THR A 479 -10.88 -8.54 4.52
C THR A 479 -12.10 -8.29 3.63
N GLY A 480 -12.83 -7.19 3.84
CA GLY A 480 -14.13 -6.94 3.21
C GLY A 480 -15.30 -7.70 3.83
N GLU A 481 -15.04 -8.64 4.75
CA GLU A 481 -16.08 -9.43 5.41
C GLU A 481 -16.70 -8.65 6.57
N SER A 482 -18.04 -8.63 6.63
CA SER A 482 -18.80 -7.76 7.58
C SER A 482 -19.17 -8.46 8.89
N LEU A 483 -18.87 -9.75 9.00
CA LEU A 483 -19.16 -10.52 10.19
C LEU A 483 -18.01 -10.36 11.18
N PRO A 484 -18.30 -10.08 12.46
CA PRO A 484 -17.30 -10.08 13.51
C PRO A 484 -16.55 -11.42 13.57
N VAL A 485 -15.23 -11.35 13.65
CA VAL A 485 -14.36 -12.54 13.76
C VAL A 485 -14.08 -12.80 15.24
N ALA A 486 -14.57 -13.93 15.74
CA ALA A 486 -14.24 -14.41 17.08
C ALA A 486 -12.77 -14.81 17.16
N LYS A 487 -12.10 -14.37 18.23
CA LYS A 487 -10.66 -14.57 18.41
C LYS A 487 -10.34 -15.68 19.40
N GLN A 488 -9.22 -16.37 19.17
CA GLN A 488 -8.71 -17.45 20.01
C GLN A 488 -7.18 -17.36 20.15
N THR A 489 -6.57 -18.19 20.99
CA THR A 489 -5.10 -18.22 21.15
C THR A 489 -4.46 -19.40 20.41
N SER A 490 -5.21 -20.47 20.11
CA SER A 490 -4.70 -21.66 19.40
C SER A 490 -4.23 -21.34 17.98
N PRO A 491 -3.10 -21.93 17.52
CA PRO A 491 -2.59 -21.74 16.16
C PRO A 491 -3.61 -22.11 15.08
N THR A 492 -3.53 -21.43 13.94
CA THR A 492 -4.41 -21.61 12.77
C THR A 492 -3.58 -21.94 11.52
N PRO A 493 -2.92 -23.10 11.46
CA PRO A 493 -2.04 -23.45 10.36
C PRO A 493 -2.77 -23.57 9.01
N GLY A 494 -2.21 -22.97 7.96
CA GLY A 494 -2.78 -23.00 6.60
C GLY A 494 -4.10 -22.25 6.44
N ALA A 495 -4.48 -21.40 7.40
CA ALA A 495 -5.68 -20.58 7.33
C ALA A 495 -5.47 -19.35 6.41
N PRO A 496 -6.42 -19.02 5.52
CA PRO A 496 -6.41 -17.75 4.80
C PRO A 496 -6.52 -16.57 5.77
N LEU A 497 -6.14 -15.37 5.33
CA LEU A 497 -6.03 -14.18 6.19
C LEU A 497 -7.28 -13.94 7.05
N SER A 498 -8.47 -14.10 6.48
CA SER A 498 -9.78 -13.92 7.13
C SER A 498 -10.08 -14.94 8.23
N GLU A 499 -9.43 -16.10 8.21
CA GLU A 499 -9.67 -17.20 9.16
C GLU A 499 -8.60 -17.28 10.26
N ARG A 500 -7.63 -16.34 10.28
CA ARG A 500 -6.57 -16.29 11.29
C ARG A 500 -7.09 -15.72 12.61
N SER A 501 -7.98 -16.45 13.26
CA SER A 501 -8.60 -16.10 14.56
C SER A 501 -7.59 -15.96 15.70
N CYS A 502 -6.36 -16.44 15.50
CA CYS A 502 -5.27 -16.37 16.48
C CYS A 502 -4.39 -15.11 16.36
N MET A 503 -4.69 -14.26 15.37
CA MET A 503 -4.04 -12.98 15.10
C MET A 503 -5.02 -11.82 15.28
N VAL A 504 -4.46 -10.63 15.50
CA VAL A 504 -5.16 -9.36 15.43
C VAL A 504 -4.43 -8.45 14.45
N PHE A 505 -5.15 -7.65 13.66
CA PHE A 505 -4.57 -6.85 12.58
C PHE A 505 -4.72 -5.35 12.80
N GLY A 506 -3.68 -4.58 12.51
CA GLY A 506 -3.67 -3.12 12.60
C GLY A 506 -4.77 -2.49 11.75
N GLY A 507 -5.55 -1.57 12.33
CA GLY A 507 -6.67 -0.90 11.67
C GLY A 507 -8.02 -1.62 11.75
N SER A 508 -8.06 -2.82 12.37
CA SER A 508 -9.30 -3.49 12.77
C SER A 508 -9.85 -2.90 14.07
N THR A 509 -11.16 -3.04 14.32
CA THR A 509 -11.81 -2.51 15.54
C THR A 509 -12.27 -3.64 16.44
N VAL A 510 -11.90 -3.62 17.72
CA VAL A 510 -12.41 -4.58 18.70
C VAL A 510 -13.83 -4.21 19.08
N LEU A 511 -14.77 -5.13 18.90
CA LEU A 511 -16.19 -4.91 19.20
C LEU A 511 -16.50 -5.28 20.65
N THR A 512 -16.03 -6.43 21.09
CA THR A 512 -16.32 -7.00 22.40
C THR A 512 -15.09 -7.66 23.00
N GLY A 513 -15.08 -7.85 24.32
CA GLY A 513 -14.02 -8.56 25.05
C GLY A 513 -12.72 -7.78 25.24
N THR A 514 -11.73 -8.44 25.84
CA THR A 514 -10.37 -7.93 26.01
C THR A 514 -9.33 -8.93 25.54
N ALA A 515 -8.28 -8.44 24.87
CA ALA A 515 -7.18 -9.25 24.36
C ALA A 515 -5.83 -8.67 24.80
N THR A 516 -4.86 -9.56 25.00
CA THR A 516 -3.43 -9.21 25.05
C THR A 516 -2.74 -9.86 23.87
N ALA A 517 -1.96 -9.09 23.11
CA ALA A 517 -1.24 -9.55 21.93
C ALA A 517 0.24 -9.15 21.98
N VAL A 518 1.11 -9.99 21.41
CA VAL A 518 2.49 -9.59 21.12
C VAL A 518 2.57 -9.03 19.69
N VAL A 519 3.17 -7.87 19.54
CA VAL A 519 3.31 -7.17 18.26
C VAL A 519 4.24 -7.94 17.34
N THR A 520 3.75 -8.26 16.15
CA THR A 520 4.45 -9.03 15.12
C THR A 520 4.80 -8.21 13.89
N ALA A 521 4.05 -7.14 13.60
CA ALA A 521 4.39 -6.16 12.57
C ALA A 521 3.83 -4.77 12.90
N VAL A 522 4.53 -3.71 12.45
CA VAL A 522 4.17 -2.30 12.71
C VAL A 522 4.28 -1.46 11.43
N GLY A 523 3.48 -0.39 11.33
CA GLY A 523 3.53 0.56 10.22
C GLY A 523 3.31 -0.09 8.85
N GLU A 524 4.18 0.19 7.87
CA GLU A 524 4.07 -0.36 6.50
C GLU A 524 4.23 -1.89 6.44
N ALA A 525 4.73 -2.53 7.50
CA ALA A 525 4.91 -3.98 7.55
C ALA A 525 3.63 -4.74 7.96
N THR A 526 2.60 -4.06 8.47
CA THR A 526 1.31 -4.68 8.79
C THR A 526 0.58 -5.14 7.53
N GLU A 527 -0.37 -6.07 7.64
CA GLU A 527 -1.21 -6.51 6.52
C GLU A 527 -1.91 -5.33 5.84
N ALA A 528 -2.47 -4.40 6.64
CA ALA A 528 -3.07 -3.17 6.13
C ALA A 528 -2.03 -2.26 5.44
N GLY A 529 -0.83 -2.13 6.00
CA GLY A 529 0.28 -1.37 5.42
C GLY A 529 0.75 -1.95 4.08
N ARG A 530 0.87 -3.27 3.99
CA ARG A 530 1.24 -4.00 2.76
C ARG A 530 0.16 -3.90 1.69
N ALA A 531 -1.11 -4.08 2.07
CA ALA A 531 -2.23 -3.88 1.16
C ALA A 531 -2.26 -2.44 0.60
N GLY A 532 -1.99 -1.45 1.46
CA GLY A 532 -1.84 -0.05 1.06
C GLY A 532 -0.64 0.22 0.14
N ALA A 533 0.49 -0.46 0.35
CA ALA A 533 1.68 -0.34 -0.49
C ALA A 533 1.52 -0.96 -1.89
N ILE A 534 0.69 -1.99 -2.01
CA ILE A 534 0.36 -2.66 -3.29
C ILE A 534 -0.69 -1.87 -4.08
N SER A 535 -1.40 -0.95 -3.42
CA SER A 535 -2.38 -0.08 -4.08
C SER A 535 -1.70 0.81 -5.13
N PRO A 536 -2.19 0.84 -6.38
CA PRO A 536 -1.54 1.57 -7.46
C PRO A 536 -1.51 3.07 -7.16
N THR A 537 -0.34 3.59 -6.80
CA THR A 537 -0.10 5.04 -6.61
C THR A 537 0.17 5.78 -7.93
N GLY A 538 0.06 5.07 -9.07
CA GLY A 538 0.56 5.48 -10.37
C GLY A 538 -0.47 5.95 -11.40
N ALA A 539 -1.63 6.49 -11.03
CA ALA A 539 -2.52 7.15 -12.01
C ALA A 539 -2.11 8.62 -12.24
N SER A 540 -0.85 8.89 -12.59
CA SER A 540 -0.30 10.25 -12.75
C SER A 540 -0.25 10.74 -14.21
N HIS A 541 -0.71 9.92 -15.17
CA HIS A 541 -0.70 10.29 -16.60
C HIS A 541 -2.08 10.69 -17.17
N VAL A 542 -3.15 10.58 -16.39
CA VAL A 542 -4.51 10.89 -16.85
C VAL A 542 -4.99 12.18 -16.19
N GLY A 543 -5.18 13.25 -16.98
CA GLY A 543 -5.76 14.50 -16.48
C GLY A 543 -5.42 15.75 -17.29
N LEU A 544 -5.78 16.91 -16.74
CA LEU A 544 -5.75 18.24 -17.36
C LEU A 544 -4.31 18.67 -17.59
N GLN A 545 -3.38 18.27 -16.72
CA GLN A 545 -1.95 18.49 -16.94
C GLN A 545 -1.44 17.74 -18.18
N ALA A 546 -1.87 16.50 -18.41
CA ALA A 546 -1.52 15.77 -19.63
C ALA A 546 -2.16 16.40 -20.87
N GLN A 547 -3.37 16.94 -20.74
CA GLN A 547 -4.06 17.63 -21.82
C GLN A 547 -3.47 19.01 -22.13
N LEU A 548 -3.08 19.78 -21.10
CA LEU A 548 -2.32 21.01 -21.23
C LEU A 548 -0.96 20.74 -21.88
N ARG A 549 -0.27 19.68 -21.47
CA ARG A 549 0.96 19.25 -22.12
C ARG A 549 0.75 18.90 -23.59
N SER A 550 -0.26 18.08 -23.91
CA SER A 550 -0.61 17.74 -25.30
C SER A 550 -1.01 18.96 -26.13
N LEU A 551 -1.65 19.96 -25.52
CA LEU A 551 -1.98 21.22 -26.18
C LEU A 551 -0.72 22.04 -26.43
N THR A 552 0.18 22.15 -25.44
CA THR A 552 1.47 22.82 -25.61
C THR A 552 2.33 22.14 -26.66
N ASP A 553 2.41 20.81 -26.66
CA ASP A 553 3.18 20.05 -27.66
C ASP A 553 2.66 20.30 -29.09
N ARG A 554 1.36 20.65 -29.24
CA ARG A 554 0.74 21.03 -30.53
C ARG A 554 0.87 22.52 -30.87
N VAL A 555 0.75 23.41 -29.88
CA VAL A 555 0.78 24.87 -30.08
C VAL A 555 2.21 25.39 -30.22
N LEU A 556 3.16 24.84 -29.46
CA LEU A 556 4.55 25.30 -29.43
C LEU A 556 5.22 25.30 -30.82
N PRO A 557 5.10 24.24 -31.66
CA PRO A 557 5.64 24.26 -33.03
C PRO A 557 5.03 25.37 -33.89
N VAL A 558 3.73 25.66 -33.73
CA VAL A 558 3.03 26.72 -34.47
C VAL A 558 3.53 28.10 -34.01
N SER A 559 3.67 28.32 -32.70
CA SER A 559 4.20 29.57 -32.14
C SER A 559 5.64 29.83 -32.58
N VAL A 560 6.50 28.79 -32.53
CA VAL A 560 7.89 28.87 -33.01
C VAL A 560 7.93 29.12 -34.52
N GLY A 561 7.07 28.45 -35.31
CA GLY A 561 6.95 28.67 -36.74
C GLY A 561 6.51 30.09 -37.10
N GLY A 562 5.53 30.64 -36.38
CA GLY A 562 5.08 32.02 -36.52
C GLY A 562 6.18 33.03 -36.18
N GLY A 563 6.90 32.83 -35.06
CA GLY A 563 8.06 33.63 -34.70
C GLY A 563 9.16 33.59 -35.76
N ALA A 564 9.48 32.40 -36.28
CA ALA A 564 10.45 32.23 -37.35
C ALA A 564 10.03 32.95 -38.65
N LEU A 565 8.74 32.89 -39.01
CA LEU A 565 8.19 33.62 -40.16
C LEU A 565 8.34 35.13 -39.98
N VAL A 566 7.99 35.67 -38.80
CA VAL A 566 8.16 37.10 -38.49
C VAL A 566 9.63 37.51 -38.56
N THR A 567 10.54 36.70 -38.04
CA THR A 567 11.98 36.93 -38.17
C THR A 567 12.43 36.92 -39.64
N ALA A 568 11.99 35.96 -40.45
CA ALA A 568 12.33 35.89 -41.86
C ALA A 568 11.83 37.13 -42.62
N VAL A 569 10.57 37.52 -42.42
CA VAL A 569 9.98 38.72 -43.04
C VAL A 569 10.69 39.99 -42.58
N GLY A 570 10.99 40.12 -41.28
CA GLY A 570 11.73 41.26 -40.74
C GLY A 570 13.13 41.38 -41.35
N PHE A 571 13.83 40.25 -41.48
CA PHE A 571 15.13 40.19 -42.14
C PHE A 571 15.04 40.60 -43.63
N LEU A 572 14.07 40.07 -44.37
CA LEU A 572 13.82 40.43 -45.77
C LEU A 572 13.45 41.91 -45.96
N ARG A 573 12.82 42.53 -44.95
CA ARG A 573 12.52 43.98 -44.92
C ARG A 573 13.71 44.86 -44.53
N GLY A 574 14.86 44.27 -44.19
CA GLY A 574 16.07 45.02 -43.85
C GLY A 574 16.06 45.65 -42.45
N THR A 575 15.21 45.20 -41.51
CA THR A 575 15.16 45.76 -40.14
C THR A 575 16.37 45.40 -39.26
N GLY A 576 17.31 44.62 -39.81
CA GLY A 576 18.48 44.11 -39.09
C GLY A 576 18.18 42.80 -38.34
N LEU A 577 19.15 41.89 -38.35
CA LEU A 577 18.96 40.52 -37.83
C LEU A 577 18.55 40.49 -36.35
N ARG A 578 19.18 41.32 -35.50
CA ARG A 578 18.84 41.39 -34.07
C ARG A 578 17.38 41.77 -33.86
N GLN A 579 16.92 42.83 -34.51
CA GLN A 579 15.56 43.35 -34.35
C GLN A 579 14.52 42.38 -34.94
N ALA A 580 14.82 41.76 -36.08
CA ALA A 580 13.97 40.72 -36.67
C ALA A 580 13.82 39.48 -35.74
N VAL A 581 14.89 39.06 -35.07
CA VAL A 581 14.83 37.97 -34.08
C VAL A 581 14.09 38.41 -32.82
N THR A 582 14.33 39.62 -32.30
CA THR A 582 13.58 40.17 -31.16
C THR A 582 12.08 40.16 -31.42
N SER A 583 11.63 40.62 -32.60
CA SER A 583 10.21 40.60 -32.97
C SER A 583 9.66 39.17 -33.08
N GLY A 584 10.44 38.23 -33.64
CA GLY A 584 10.02 36.82 -33.74
C GLY A 584 9.89 36.13 -32.39
N VAL A 585 10.85 36.35 -31.48
CA VAL A 585 10.81 35.83 -30.10
C VAL A 585 9.63 36.43 -29.34
N ALA A 586 9.38 37.73 -29.47
CA ALA A 586 8.22 38.38 -28.86
C ALA A 586 6.90 37.76 -29.31
N VAL A 587 6.75 37.48 -30.62
CA VAL A 587 5.56 36.81 -31.18
C VAL A 587 5.45 35.36 -30.70
N ALA A 588 6.55 34.61 -30.67
CA ALA A 588 6.55 33.22 -30.22
C ALA A 588 6.16 33.09 -28.73
N VAL A 589 6.69 33.97 -27.88
CA VAL A 589 6.39 34.00 -26.44
C VAL A 589 4.95 34.48 -26.18
N ALA A 590 4.49 35.53 -26.88
CA ALA A 590 3.13 36.04 -26.74
C ALA A 590 2.04 35.01 -27.10
N ALA A 591 2.37 34.00 -27.92
CA ALA A 591 1.47 32.93 -28.30
C ALA A 591 1.44 31.76 -27.28
N VAL A 592 2.31 31.74 -26.26
CA VAL A 592 2.28 30.71 -25.22
C VAL A 592 1.18 31.04 -24.20
N PRO A 593 0.26 30.10 -23.92
CA PRO A 593 -0.88 30.40 -23.05
C PRO A 593 -0.49 30.29 -21.56
N GLU A 594 0.22 31.28 -21.05
CA GLU A 594 0.75 31.33 -19.67
C GLU A 594 -0.35 31.31 -18.60
N GLY A 595 -1.54 31.82 -18.91
CA GLY A 595 -2.67 31.88 -17.98
C GLY A 595 -3.46 30.57 -17.88
N LEU A 596 -3.32 29.63 -18.83
CA LEU A 596 -4.12 28.40 -18.84
C LEU A 596 -3.88 27.51 -17.61
N PRO A 597 -2.64 27.25 -17.16
CA PRO A 597 -2.39 26.45 -15.94
C PRO A 597 -3.03 27.06 -14.69
N LEU A 598 -3.02 28.39 -14.58
CA LEU A 598 -3.66 29.09 -13.48
C LEU A 598 -5.19 28.95 -13.53
N VAL A 599 -5.79 29.22 -14.69
CA VAL A 599 -7.25 29.10 -14.88
C VAL A 599 -7.70 27.66 -14.63
N ALA A 600 -6.95 26.68 -15.13
CA ALA A 600 -7.16 25.26 -14.88
C ALA A 600 -7.18 24.92 -13.38
N THR A 601 -6.16 25.39 -12.65
CA THR A 601 -6.05 25.16 -11.19
C THR A 601 -7.20 25.82 -10.43
N LEU A 602 -7.56 27.06 -10.79
CA LEU A 602 -8.69 27.77 -10.17
C LEU A 602 -10.04 27.09 -10.47
N ALA A 603 -10.24 26.60 -11.69
CA ALA A 603 -11.44 25.87 -12.06
C ALA A 603 -11.56 24.54 -11.28
N GLN A 604 -10.46 23.77 -11.17
CA GLN A 604 -10.42 22.55 -10.37
C GLN A 604 -10.68 22.83 -8.88
N GLN A 605 -10.13 23.91 -8.33
CA GLN A 605 -10.41 24.31 -6.94
C GLN A 605 -11.87 24.74 -6.74
N ALA A 606 -12.45 25.49 -7.69
CA ALA A 606 -13.85 25.87 -7.63
C ALA A 606 -14.76 24.63 -7.66
N ALA A 607 -14.45 23.65 -8.52
CA ALA A 607 -15.15 22.37 -8.57
C ALA A 607 -15.01 21.58 -7.26
N ALA A 608 -13.79 21.48 -6.71
CA ALA A 608 -13.54 20.83 -5.43
C ALA A 608 -14.34 21.49 -4.29
N ARG A 609 -14.35 22.83 -4.21
CA ARG A 609 -15.15 23.58 -3.23
C ARG A 609 -16.65 23.33 -3.37
N ARG A 610 -17.16 23.22 -4.60
CA ARG A 610 -18.58 22.89 -4.85
C ARG A 610 -18.92 21.48 -4.35
N LEU A 611 -18.03 20.52 -4.58
CA LEU A 611 -18.20 19.14 -4.09
C LEU A 611 -18.14 19.06 -2.55
N THR A 612 -17.24 19.81 -1.92
CA THR A 612 -17.17 19.87 -0.45
C THR A 612 -18.43 20.45 0.17
N LYS A 613 -19.07 21.44 -0.48
CA LYS A 613 -20.40 21.94 -0.05
C LYS A 613 -21.52 20.88 -0.15
N SER A 614 -21.30 19.83 -0.93
CA SER A 614 -22.19 18.67 -1.06
C SER A 614 -21.69 17.46 -0.26
N ASN A 615 -20.90 17.68 0.80
CA ASN A 615 -20.31 16.64 1.66
C ASN A 615 -19.35 15.66 0.97
N ALA A 616 -18.83 16.00 -0.21
CA ALA A 616 -17.79 15.23 -0.89
C ALA A 616 -16.42 15.90 -0.72
N LEU A 617 -15.58 15.34 0.16
CA LEU A 617 -14.25 15.87 0.43
C LEU A 617 -13.25 15.48 -0.67
N VAL A 618 -12.79 16.47 -1.43
CA VAL A 618 -11.78 16.27 -2.48
C VAL A 618 -10.37 16.39 -1.90
N ARG A 619 -9.67 15.26 -1.73
CA ARG A 619 -8.28 15.23 -1.21
C ARG A 619 -7.25 15.78 -2.19
N ALA A 620 -7.44 15.55 -3.49
CA ALA A 620 -6.59 16.08 -4.54
C ALA A 620 -7.46 16.68 -5.67
N PRO A 621 -7.29 17.96 -6.06
CA PRO A 621 -8.12 18.58 -7.09
C PRO A 621 -8.14 17.82 -8.43
N ARG A 622 -7.03 17.16 -8.78
CA ARG A 622 -6.92 16.27 -9.95
C ARG A 622 -7.89 15.08 -9.93
N SER A 623 -8.30 14.61 -8.75
CA SER A 623 -9.23 13.48 -8.60
C SER A 623 -10.63 13.82 -9.10
N VAL A 624 -11.04 15.11 -9.08
CA VAL A 624 -12.34 15.55 -9.59
C VAL A 624 -12.45 15.30 -11.10
N GLU A 625 -11.36 15.53 -11.82
CA GLU A 625 -11.31 15.29 -13.25
C GLU A 625 -11.25 13.80 -13.57
N ALA A 626 -10.44 13.04 -12.82
CA ALA A 626 -10.39 11.59 -12.96
C ALA A 626 -11.80 11.00 -12.81
N LEU A 627 -12.56 11.44 -11.78
CA LEU A 627 -13.94 11.04 -11.55
C LEU A 627 -14.86 11.35 -12.76
N GLY A 628 -14.66 12.48 -13.43
CA GLY A 628 -15.42 12.86 -14.63
C GLY A 628 -15.12 12.02 -15.88
N ARG A 629 -14.08 11.19 -15.85
CA ARG A 629 -13.68 10.27 -16.93
C ARG A 629 -13.89 8.80 -16.57
N VAL A 630 -14.57 8.50 -15.46
CA VAL A 630 -14.82 7.13 -15.03
C VAL A 630 -15.90 6.51 -15.91
N ASP A 631 -15.55 5.44 -16.61
CA ASP A 631 -16.49 4.61 -17.38
C ASP A 631 -17.05 3.43 -16.56
N VAL A 632 -16.26 2.95 -15.58
CA VAL A 632 -16.60 1.80 -14.74
C VAL A 632 -16.43 2.18 -13.27
N VAL A 633 -17.50 2.04 -12.49
CA VAL A 633 -17.47 2.24 -11.04
C VAL A 633 -17.49 0.88 -10.35
N CYS A 634 -16.40 0.55 -9.66
CA CYS A 634 -16.34 -0.61 -8.80
C CYS A 634 -16.76 -0.17 -7.39
N PHE A 635 -17.86 -0.70 -6.90
CA PHE A 635 -18.31 -0.46 -5.54
C PHE A 635 -17.85 -1.60 -4.65
N ASP A 636 -17.24 -1.25 -3.51
CA ASP A 636 -17.22 -2.17 -2.39
C ASP A 636 -18.65 -2.35 -1.86
N LYS A 637 -18.98 -3.53 -1.32
CA LYS A 637 -20.31 -3.78 -0.75
C LYS A 637 -20.40 -3.12 0.62
N THR A 638 -19.46 -3.43 1.51
CA THR A 638 -19.62 -3.15 2.94
C THR A 638 -19.16 -1.74 3.29
N GLY A 639 -20.02 -0.99 3.99
CA GLY A 639 -19.75 0.41 4.33
C GLY A 639 -19.80 1.38 3.14
N THR A 640 -20.04 0.88 1.92
CA THR A 640 -20.17 1.67 0.69
C THR A 640 -21.56 1.52 0.07
N LEU A 641 -21.98 0.30 -0.30
CA LEU A 641 -23.36 0.03 -0.73
C LEU A 641 -24.28 -0.29 0.45
N SER A 642 -23.75 -0.95 1.46
CA SER A 642 -24.43 -1.20 2.73
C SER A 642 -23.96 -0.21 3.80
N GLU A 643 -24.81 0.06 4.80
CA GLU A 643 -24.49 0.95 5.91
C GLU A 643 -23.53 0.34 6.95
N ASN A 644 -23.00 -0.87 6.69
CA ASN A 644 -22.26 -1.69 7.66
C ASN A 644 -22.98 -1.81 9.02
N ARG A 645 -24.31 -2.00 8.98
CA ARG A 645 -25.17 -2.18 10.16
C ARG A 645 -26.16 -3.31 9.91
N LEU A 646 -26.24 -4.25 10.86
CA LEU A 646 -27.26 -5.28 10.84
C LEU A 646 -28.62 -4.68 11.22
N ARG A 647 -29.68 -5.13 10.55
CA ARG A 647 -31.07 -4.77 10.87
C ARG A 647 -31.94 -6.01 10.82
N VAL A 648 -32.97 -6.07 11.66
CA VAL A 648 -33.98 -7.14 11.59
C VAL A 648 -34.83 -6.92 10.33
N ILE A 649 -34.74 -7.86 9.38
CA ILE A 649 -35.47 -7.80 8.09
C ILE A 649 -36.81 -8.51 8.17
N ARG A 650 -36.87 -9.62 8.91
CA ARG A 650 -38.03 -10.50 8.98
C ARG A 650 -38.09 -11.15 10.36
N VAL A 651 -39.29 -11.20 10.94
CA VAL A 651 -39.60 -11.99 12.14
C VAL A 651 -40.71 -12.95 11.73
N VAL A 652 -40.47 -14.25 11.92
CA VAL A 652 -41.41 -15.29 11.49
C VAL A 652 -41.89 -16.05 12.73
N PRO A 653 -43.02 -15.64 13.34
CA PRO A 653 -43.56 -16.32 14.49
C PRO A 653 -44.22 -17.65 14.13
N GLU A 654 -44.31 -18.55 15.11
CA GLU A 654 -45.20 -19.71 15.05
C GLU A 654 -46.66 -19.27 15.21
N PRO A 655 -47.66 -20.02 14.69
CA PRO A 655 -49.06 -19.59 14.67
C PRO A 655 -49.66 -19.19 16.03
N ALA A 656 -49.08 -19.69 17.12
CA ALA A 656 -49.50 -19.44 18.50
C ALA A 656 -48.77 -18.26 19.19
N VAL A 657 -47.88 -17.55 18.48
CA VAL A 657 -47.07 -16.46 19.03
C VAL A 657 -47.27 -15.20 18.17
N ASP A 658 -47.41 -14.05 18.82
CA ASP A 658 -47.50 -12.79 18.10
C ASP A 658 -46.12 -12.28 17.66
N HIS A 659 -46.08 -11.50 16.58
CA HIS A 659 -44.86 -10.91 16.03
C HIS A 659 -44.13 -10.05 17.08
N ASP A 660 -44.86 -9.13 17.72
CA ASP A 660 -44.31 -8.17 18.69
C ASP A 660 -43.83 -8.91 19.95
N GLU A 661 -44.56 -9.94 20.36
CA GLU A 661 -44.22 -10.76 21.52
C GLU A 661 -42.91 -11.56 21.30
N LEU A 662 -42.72 -12.10 20.10
CA LEU A 662 -41.49 -12.81 19.74
C LEU A 662 -40.28 -11.87 19.69
N LEU A 663 -40.44 -10.70 19.08
CA LEU A 663 -39.38 -9.69 18.99
C LEU A 663 -39.01 -9.15 20.37
N MET A 664 -39.99 -8.92 21.24
CA MET A 664 -39.76 -8.49 22.62
C MET A 664 -39.01 -9.55 23.43
N CYS A 665 -39.33 -10.84 23.23
CA CYS A 665 -38.61 -11.94 23.87
C CYS A 665 -37.13 -12.00 23.42
N ALA A 666 -36.89 -11.78 22.12
CA ALA A 666 -35.54 -11.67 21.58
C ALA A 666 -34.77 -10.48 22.19
N ALA A 667 -35.40 -9.30 22.27
CA ALA A 667 -34.80 -8.08 22.82
C ALA A 667 -34.45 -8.22 24.30
N ARG A 668 -35.31 -8.84 25.11
CA ARG A 668 -35.04 -9.11 26.54
C ARG A 668 -33.82 -10.00 26.75
N SER A 669 -33.55 -10.93 25.83
CA SER A 669 -32.36 -11.77 25.85
C SER A 669 -31.11 -11.13 25.21
N ALA A 670 -31.22 -9.90 24.70
CA ALA A 670 -30.15 -9.14 24.02
C ALA A 670 -29.51 -8.06 24.90
N VAL A 671 -29.59 -8.22 26.23
CA VAL A 671 -29.17 -7.23 27.24
C VAL A 671 -28.04 -7.82 28.08
N THR A 672 -27.09 -6.98 28.49
CA THR A 672 -26.02 -7.30 29.44
C THR A 672 -26.56 -7.34 30.88
N PRO A 673 -25.82 -7.94 31.83
CA PRO A 673 -26.23 -7.97 33.24
C PRO A 673 -26.52 -6.59 33.84
N ASP A 674 -25.90 -5.53 33.31
CA ASP A 674 -26.08 -4.13 33.73
C ASP A 674 -27.31 -3.45 33.10
N GLY A 675 -28.13 -4.19 32.36
CA GLY A 675 -29.36 -3.66 31.74
C GLY A 675 -29.14 -2.84 30.46
N ARG A 676 -27.94 -2.91 29.85
CA ARG A 676 -27.64 -2.23 28.57
C ARG A 676 -27.75 -3.22 27.40
N PRO A 677 -28.15 -2.81 26.18
CA PRO A 677 -28.03 -3.67 25.00
C PRO A 677 -26.62 -4.24 24.87
N ALA A 678 -26.49 -5.51 24.52
CA ALA A 678 -25.18 -6.10 24.29
C ALA A 678 -24.52 -5.48 23.05
N ASP A 679 -23.20 -5.24 23.12
CA ASP A 679 -22.43 -4.55 22.07
C ASP A 679 -22.30 -5.35 20.76
N HIS A 680 -22.80 -6.58 20.72
CA HIS A 680 -22.81 -7.42 19.52
C HIS A 680 -23.81 -6.90 18.48
N ALA A 681 -23.40 -6.83 17.20
CA ALA A 681 -24.18 -6.19 16.13
C ALA A 681 -25.58 -6.79 15.92
N THR A 682 -25.78 -8.09 16.19
CA THR A 682 -27.11 -8.73 16.11
C THR A 682 -28.01 -8.29 17.27
N ASP A 683 -27.43 -8.04 18.43
CA ASP A 683 -28.14 -7.71 19.66
C ASP A 683 -28.61 -6.27 19.61
N VAL A 684 -27.73 -5.37 19.13
CA VAL A 684 -28.08 -3.99 18.79
C VAL A 684 -29.21 -3.95 17.77
N ALA A 685 -29.14 -4.73 16.68
CA ALA A 685 -30.18 -4.77 15.66
C ALA A 685 -31.56 -5.21 16.21
N ILE A 686 -31.57 -6.21 17.11
CA ILE A 686 -32.79 -6.69 17.77
C ILE A 686 -33.34 -5.63 18.74
N ALA A 687 -32.47 -5.00 19.54
CA ALA A 687 -32.87 -3.96 20.47
C ALA A 687 -33.44 -2.74 19.75
N GLU A 688 -32.81 -2.27 18.66
CA GLU A 688 -33.31 -1.18 17.82
C GLU A 688 -34.67 -1.52 17.18
N ALA A 689 -34.87 -2.76 16.72
CA ALA A 689 -36.14 -3.19 16.17
C ALA A 689 -37.25 -3.21 17.24
N ALA A 690 -36.92 -3.58 18.48
CA ALA A 690 -37.86 -3.61 19.59
C ALA A 690 -38.14 -2.25 20.25
N GLN A 691 -37.29 -1.23 20.05
CA GLN A 691 -37.49 0.12 20.59
C GLN A 691 -38.78 0.80 20.12
N GLN A 692 -39.37 0.35 19.00
CA GLN A 692 -40.63 0.86 18.47
C GLN A 692 -41.87 0.27 19.16
N LEU A 693 -41.67 -0.74 20.00
CA LEU A 693 -42.73 -1.42 20.75
C LEU A 693 -42.78 -0.88 22.19
N ASP A 694 -44.00 -0.66 22.70
CA ASP A 694 -44.20 -0.14 24.06
C ASP A 694 -43.72 -1.18 25.09
N CYS A 695 -42.63 -0.87 25.78
CA CYS A 695 -41.99 -1.77 26.74
C CYS A 695 -42.72 -1.68 28.09
N GLY A 696 -43.78 -2.47 28.23
CA GLY A 696 -44.44 -2.71 29.50
C GLY A 696 -43.58 -3.51 30.49
N ASP A 697 -43.54 -2.98 31.72
CA ASP A 697 -43.00 -3.47 33.01
C ASP A 697 -41.48 -3.43 33.27
N GLU A 698 -41.14 -2.65 34.32
CA GLU A 698 -39.88 -2.64 35.10
C GLU A 698 -39.73 -3.92 35.95
N ALA A 699 -39.88 -5.09 35.35
CA ALA A 699 -39.62 -6.34 36.06
C ALA A 699 -38.11 -6.54 36.22
N GLN A 700 -37.66 -7.00 37.40
CA GLN A 700 -36.24 -7.33 37.61
C GLN A 700 -35.90 -8.64 36.85
N TRP A 701 -35.05 -8.54 35.84
CA TRP A 701 -34.61 -9.66 35.02
C TRP A 701 -33.23 -10.16 35.49
N SER A 702 -33.05 -11.48 35.45
CA SER A 702 -31.75 -12.15 35.54
C SER A 702 -31.29 -12.52 34.13
N TYR A 703 -30.06 -12.14 33.78
CA TYR A 703 -29.52 -12.31 32.43
C TYR A 703 -28.42 -13.36 32.38
N LEU A 704 -28.43 -14.16 31.33
CA LEU A 704 -27.38 -15.10 30.98
C LEU A 704 -26.79 -14.70 29.62
N PRO A 705 -25.59 -14.09 29.58
CA PRO A 705 -25.00 -13.61 28.34
C PRO A 705 -24.60 -14.76 27.42
N PHE A 706 -24.53 -14.43 26.13
CA PHE A 706 -24.02 -15.32 25.08
C PHE A 706 -22.56 -15.71 25.33
N ARG A 707 -22.19 -16.95 25.01
CA ARG A 707 -20.79 -17.42 25.00
C ARG A 707 -20.61 -18.38 23.82
N SER A 708 -19.45 -18.39 23.16
CA SER A 708 -19.25 -19.26 21.98
C SER A 708 -19.42 -20.75 22.28
N GLY A 709 -19.07 -21.22 23.49
CA GLY A 709 -19.33 -22.60 23.92
C GLY A 709 -20.78 -22.90 24.30
N ARG A 710 -21.66 -21.91 24.27
CA ARG A 710 -23.09 -21.98 24.57
C ARG A 710 -23.81 -20.96 23.68
N PRO A 711 -24.14 -21.31 22.42
CA PRO A 711 -24.51 -20.35 21.38
C PRO A 711 -25.95 -19.86 21.53
N TYR A 712 -26.33 -19.48 22.75
CA TYR A 712 -27.58 -18.82 23.11
C TYR A 712 -27.37 -17.86 24.28
N SER A 713 -28.21 -16.84 24.36
CA SER A 713 -28.38 -15.99 25.54
C SER A 713 -29.80 -16.16 26.09
N ALA A 714 -29.97 -15.87 27.38
CA ALA A 714 -31.26 -16.02 28.03
C ALA A 714 -31.53 -14.89 29.03
N ALA A 715 -32.80 -14.61 29.27
CA ALA A 715 -33.28 -13.69 30.28
C ALA A 715 -34.47 -14.31 31.03
N LEU A 716 -34.48 -14.20 32.35
CA LEU A 716 -35.50 -14.75 33.24
C LEU A 716 -36.11 -13.64 34.09
N SER A 717 -37.44 -13.53 34.12
CA SER A 717 -38.17 -12.69 35.07
C SER A 717 -39.36 -13.42 35.65
N GLY A 718 -39.43 -13.51 36.98
CA GLY A 718 -40.43 -14.30 37.69
C GLY A 718 -40.38 -15.77 37.25
N THR A 719 -41.33 -16.18 36.41
CA THR A 719 -41.40 -17.53 35.82
C THR A 719 -41.26 -17.55 34.30
N HIS A 720 -40.98 -16.40 33.67
CA HIS A 720 -40.87 -16.27 32.22
C HIS A 720 -39.41 -16.31 31.79
N LEU A 721 -39.04 -17.37 31.07
CA LEU A 721 -37.73 -17.53 30.45
C LEU A 721 -37.83 -17.18 28.96
N CYS A 722 -37.00 -16.25 28.52
CA CYS A 722 -36.78 -15.91 27.11
C CYS A 722 -35.36 -16.31 26.72
N LEU A 723 -35.19 -16.94 25.55
CA LEU A 723 -33.89 -17.27 25.01
C LEU A 723 -33.81 -16.97 23.52
N LYS A 724 -32.61 -16.63 23.05
CA LYS A 724 -32.28 -16.55 21.64
C LYS A 724 -30.95 -17.24 21.38
N GLY A 725 -30.77 -17.83 20.20
CA GLY A 725 -29.52 -18.49 19.86
C GLY A 725 -29.49 -19.03 18.45
N ALA A 726 -28.45 -19.84 18.19
CA ALA A 726 -28.32 -20.57 16.94
C ALA A 726 -29.53 -21.51 16.75
N PRO A 727 -30.16 -21.54 15.55
CA PRO A 727 -31.36 -22.35 15.30
C PRO A 727 -31.25 -23.79 15.77
N GLU A 728 -30.16 -24.48 15.42
CA GLU A 728 -29.90 -25.86 15.78
C GLU A 728 -29.81 -26.09 17.29
N THR A 729 -29.33 -25.11 18.05
CA THR A 729 -29.19 -25.24 19.52
C THR A 729 -30.52 -24.99 20.23
N VAL A 730 -31.28 -24.01 19.74
CA VAL A 730 -32.58 -23.66 20.31
C VAL A 730 -33.63 -24.72 19.97
N LEU A 731 -33.67 -25.18 18.71
CA LEU A 731 -34.61 -26.19 18.23
C LEU A 731 -34.37 -27.55 18.91
N ALA A 732 -33.12 -27.94 19.13
CA ALA A 732 -32.79 -29.14 19.91
C ALA A 732 -33.35 -29.12 21.35
N ALA A 733 -33.64 -27.94 21.90
CA ALA A 733 -34.24 -27.76 23.22
C ALA A 733 -35.78 -27.63 23.19
N CYS A 734 -36.40 -27.69 22.01
CA CYS A 734 -37.84 -27.51 21.78
C CYS A 734 -38.48 -28.81 21.24
N PRO A 735 -38.90 -29.75 22.10
CA PRO A 735 -39.39 -31.07 21.67
C PRO A 735 -40.78 -31.06 21.00
N ASP A 736 -41.52 -29.96 21.09
CA ASP A 736 -42.92 -29.85 20.63
C ASP A 736 -43.06 -29.23 19.22
N ILE A 737 -41.94 -28.98 18.53
CA ILE A 737 -41.89 -28.33 17.21
C ILE A 737 -41.47 -29.35 16.13
N ASP A 738 -42.07 -29.26 14.95
CA ASP A 738 -41.63 -30.01 13.77
C ASP A 738 -40.29 -29.46 13.25
N ASP A 739 -39.21 -30.17 13.56
CA ASP A 739 -37.83 -29.77 13.26
C ASP A 739 -37.61 -29.64 11.74
N ASP A 740 -38.24 -30.50 10.92
CA ASP A 740 -38.04 -30.54 9.47
C ASP A 740 -38.64 -29.29 8.77
N GLU A 741 -39.81 -28.83 9.21
CA GLU A 741 -40.47 -27.65 8.65
C GLU A 741 -39.72 -26.36 9.02
N VAL A 742 -39.30 -26.23 10.28
CA VAL A 742 -38.58 -25.05 10.75
C VAL A 742 -37.17 -25.01 10.17
N GLN A 743 -36.47 -26.15 10.07
CA GLN A 743 -35.17 -26.22 9.42
C GLN A 743 -35.24 -25.84 7.94
N SER A 744 -36.29 -26.26 7.23
CA SER A 744 -36.55 -25.83 5.84
C SER A 744 -36.73 -24.32 5.72
N ARG A 745 -37.43 -23.70 6.67
CA ARG A 745 -37.61 -22.23 6.73
C ARG A 745 -36.29 -21.51 7.05
N VAL A 746 -35.47 -22.05 7.96
CA VAL A 746 -34.14 -21.52 8.28
C VAL A 746 -33.23 -21.55 7.04
N LEU A 747 -33.21 -22.68 6.32
CA LEU A 747 -32.42 -22.83 5.09
C LEU A 747 -32.87 -21.86 3.98
N ALA A 748 -34.19 -21.66 3.81
CA ALA A 748 -34.71 -20.71 2.84
C ALA A 748 -34.30 -19.26 3.17
N MET A 749 -34.37 -18.85 4.44
CA MET A 749 -33.93 -17.52 4.87
C MET A 749 -32.41 -17.35 4.76
N ALA A 750 -31.63 -18.39 5.03
CA ALA A 750 -30.18 -18.39 4.82
C ALA A 750 -29.82 -18.27 3.33
N ALA A 751 -30.57 -18.93 2.44
CA ALA A 751 -30.39 -18.82 0.99
C ALA A 751 -30.69 -17.40 0.45
N ASP A 752 -31.61 -16.66 1.10
CA ASP A 752 -31.85 -15.23 0.85
C ASP A 752 -30.71 -14.33 1.38
N GLY A 753 -29.67 -14.89 2.00
CA GLY A 753 -28.53 -14.16 2.57
C GLY A 753 -28.80 -13.56 3.95
N LEU A 754 -29.83 -14.03 4.66
CA LEU A 754 -30.17 -13.55 6.01
C LEU A 754 -29.45 -14.37 7.08
N ARG A 755 -28.97 -13.69 8.13
CA ARG A 755 -28.57 -14.34 9.38
C ARG A 755 -29.82 -14.68 10.18
N VAL A 756 -30.03 -15.97 10.45
CA VAL A 756 -31.22 -16.47 11.15
C VAL A 756 -30.89 -16.72 12.63
N ILE A 757 -31.74 -16.23 13.53
CA ILE A 757 -31.66 -16.45 14.98
C ILE A 757 -32.98 -17.07 15.42
N ALA A 758 -32.91 -18.18 16.16
CA ALA A 758 -34.09 -18.77 16.78
C ALA A 758 -34.33 -18.14 18.14
N VAL A 759 -35.60 -17.93 18.46
CA VAL A 759 -36.05 -17.33 19.73
C VAL A 759 -37.08 -18.28 20.32
N ALA A 760 -36.91 -18.63 21.58
CA ALA A 760 -37.82 -19.50 22.29
C ALA A 760 -38.18 -18.92 23.65
N ARG A 761 -39.35 -19.33 24.15
CA ARG A 761 -39.86 -18.93 25.46
C ARG A 761 -40.36 -20.13 26.23
N ARG A 762 -40.26 -20.07 27.55
CA ARG A 762 -40.80 -21.11 28.43
C ARG A 762 -41.26 -20.51 29.75
N THR A 763 -42.41 -20.97 30.24
CA THR A 763 -42.80 -20.73 31.64
C THR A 763 -42.15 -21.80 32.52
N VAL A 764 -41.23 -21.38 33.38
CA VAL A 764 -40.54 -22.26 34.33
C VAL A 764 -41.28 -22.29 35.67
N THR A 765 -41.14 -23.39 36.41
CA THR A 765 -41.71 -23.48 37.76
C THR A 765 -41.01 -22.51 38.73
N ALA A 766 -41.70 -22.09 39.80
CA ALA A 766 -41.11 -21.22 40.82
C ALA A 766 -39.83 -21.81 41.47
N PHE A 767 -39.72 -23.14 41.53
CA PHE A 767 -38.51 -23.83 42.01
C PHE A 767 -37.34 -23.68 41.02
N GLN A 768 -37.59 -23.87 39.73
CA GLN A 768 -36.59 -23.69 38.68
C GLN A 768 -36.14 -22.23 38.56
N ALA A 769 -37.07 -21.27 38.70
CA ALA A 769 -36.75 -19.84 38.67
C ALA A 769 -35.79 -19.44 39.79
N ARG A 770 -36.01 -19.94 41.02
CA ARG A 770 -35.11 -19.70 42.16
C ARG A 770 -33.73 -20.30 41.91
N ARG A 771 -33.66 -21.55 41.44
CA ARG A 771 -32.39 -22.22 41.14
C ARG A 771 -31.61 -21.52 40.03
N ALA A 772 -32.28 -21.02 38.99
CA ALA A 772 -31.65 -20.29 37.90
C ALA A 772 -31.18 -18.89 38.31
N ALA A 773 -31.87 -18.23 39.25
CA ALA A 773 -31.43 -16.96 39.83
C ALA A 773 -30.16 -17.11 40.70
N ASP A 774 -30.01 -18.27 41.37
CA ASP A 774 -28.83 -18.59 42.19
C ASP A 774 -27.59 -18.99 41.35
N ASP A 775 -27.79 -19.47 40.11
CA ASP A 775 -26.74 -19.92 39.17
C ASP A 775 -26.14 -18.76 38.33
N GLY A 776 -26.65 -17.54 38.52
CA GLY A 776 -26.25 -16.33 37.80
C GLY A 776 -25.13 -15.51 38.46
N ALA A 777 -24.47 -16.02 39.51
CA ALA A 777 -23.35 -15.37 40.21
C ALA A 777 -21.97 -15.86 39.69
#